data_AF-A0A085W6I4-F1
#
_entry.id   AF-A0A085W6I4-F1
#
_cell.length_a   1.000
_cell.length_b   1.000
_cell.length_c   1.000
_cell.angle_alpha   90.00
_cell.angle_beta   90.00
_cell.angle_gamma   90.00
#
_symmetry.space_group_name_H-M   'P 1'
#
loop_
_entity.id
_entity.type
_entity.pdbx_description
1 polymer ?
#
loop_
_entity_poly.entity_id
_entity_poly.type
_entity_poly.pdbx_seq_one_letter_code
_entity_poly.pdbx_strand_id
1 'polypeptide(L)'
;MRKILLCVLGTVAVLLSGCDDDTYEFTELEPAAPQHVLPAGNGALSVAVKNSGTATWKKGDVTLVLSPQEQEGWSGGTLQLEKNVKPGEAATFTGTVATPALPGLHELTWTPHHKDKAFANTVRTSVEVTCSDGIFCNGEERFSNGQCVSSRSACDDGTECTIDDCDEVGRICVHTPSGTCATCRAGPSCTPDCAGKQCGDDGCGGECGTCGAGQGCAQAIFQCKSDAQPGTCRSPLPLVADGTPLAGDHTLQGDTSAGIHQAVPSCNSTSTAVESVYTFTLTQRMGLEARVSGYDTVLHLRKKRTADGAADCLDNTPNKTVACSDDSSPPGDYGSRITVALDPGTYYLIVDGFDAAQSGAFTLKTRFTPDGCVPKCDGVYCGGSDGCGGNCGACDAGQVCISGRCLQSPCTPQCDGKECGDDGCGGQCGFCPEAKLCVPSSGLCQTFQDCNHLRPQCSPGCGATEFCGSDCVCHPVTESLPDLIVDEQRLKNEILFDSVYVTENSCAKVEECVTGIGERRVLRFSVEAVNQGFATATVPPPADRPDLFTFSPCHGHYHFSGFASYALLDLQGHVVLTGRKQAYCMEDTQRVVAGPSVSCSKEFDCSNQGIQRGWSDLYGNTLDCQWLDITDLAPGDYRLQVTLNPARAFQEATLDNNTSSVPVTIPPP
;
A
#
# COMPACT_ATOMS: atom_id res chain seq x y z
N MET A 1 -6.81 20.75 -63.11
CA MET A 1 -5.97 19.65 -63.62
C MET A 1 -6.02 18.52 -62.60
N ARG A 2 -6.78 17.44 -62.87
CA ARG A 2 -6.81 16.25 -62.00
C ARG A 2 -5.53 15.43 -62.26
N LYS A 3 -4.71 15.21 -61.24
CA LYS A 3 -3.64 14.20 -61.30
C LYS A 3 -4.32 12.83 -61.20
N ILE A 4 -4.24 12.05 -62.28
CA ILE A 4 -4.60 10.63 -62.32
C ILE A 4 -3.29 9.87 -62.16
N LEU A 5 -3.13 9.11 -61.07
CA LEU A 5 -2.02 8.20 -60.88
C LEU A 5 -2.43 6.83 -61.40
N LEU A 6 -1.65 6.26 -62.32
CA LEU A 6 -1.86 4.96 -62.93
C LEU A 6 -1.25 3.88 -62.01
N CYS A 7 -2.06 3.00 -61.41
CA CYS A 7 -1.58 1.77 -60.80
C CYS A 7 -1.61 0.65 -61.85
N VAL A 8 -0.47 -0.01 -62.10
CA VAL A 8 -0.33 -1.09 -63.07
C VAL A 8 -0.28 -2.42 -62.34
N LEU A 9 -1.30 -3.26 -62.54
CA LEU A 9 -1.28 -4.69 -62.25
C LEU A 9 -1.95 -5.43 -63.43
N GLY A 10 -1.15 -5.89 -64.39
CA GLY A 10 -1.61 -6.81 -65.44
C GLY A 10 -2.58 -6.23 -66.49
N THR A 11 -2.77 -6.98 -67.57
CA THR A 11 -3.34 -6.58 -68.88
C THR A 11 -4.85 -6.35 -68.94
N VAL A 12 -5.54 -6.05 -67.83
CA VAL A 12 -6.99 -5.79 -67.84
C VAL A 12 -7.29 -4.47 -67.13
N ALA A 13 -7.71 -3.47 -67.90
CA ALA A 13 -8.25 -2.23 -67.37
C ALA A 13 -9.70 -2.46 -66.93
N VAL A 14 -9.92 -2.62 -65.63
CA VAL A 14 -11.24 -2.52 -64.99
C VAL A 14 -11.38 -1.10 -64.44
N LEU A 15 -12.48 -0.41 -64.79
CA LEU A 15 -12.91 0.81 -64.12
C LEU A 15 -13.34 0.45 -62.69
N LEU A 16 -12.39 0.41 -61.76
CA LEU A 16 -12.67 0.37 -60.32
C LEU A 16 -12.81 1.83 -59.86
N SER A 17 -14.05 2.25 -59.59
CA SER A 17 -14.30 3.37 -58.69
C SER A 17 -14.00 2.88 -57.28
N GLY A 18 -12.87 3.27 -56.69
CA GLY A 18 -12.56 2.93 -55.30
C GLY A 18 -11.08 2.65 -55.06
N CYS A 19 -10.25 3.69 -55.09
CA CYS A 19 -8.99 3.70 -54.36
C CYS A 19 -9.01 5.01 -53.55
N ASP A 20 -8.84 4.88 -52.23
CA ASP A 20 -9.06 5.86 -51.16
C ASP A 20 -10.52 6.01 -50.70
N ASP A 21 -11.07 4.96 -50.07
CA ASP A 21 -12.13 5.18 -49.09
C ASP A 21 -11.46 5.70 -47.81
N ASP A 22 -11.59 7.00 -47.55
CA ASP A 22 -11.17 7.64 -46.31
C ASP A 22 -11.76 6.87 -45.11
N THR A 23 -10.92 6.26 -44.28
CA THR A 23 -11.35 5.53 -43.07
C THR A 23 -11.49 6.49 -41.90
N TYR A 24 -12.53 6.26 -41.10
CA TYR A 24 -12.80 6.99 -39.87
C TYR A 24 -12.60 6.03 -38.71
N GLU A 25 -11.47 6.17 -38.01
CA GLU A 25 -11.05 5.31 -36.91
C GLU A 25 -10.35 6.16 -35.84
N PHE A 26 -10.41 5.71 -34.60
CA PHE A 26 -9.67 6.33 -33.51
C PHE A 26 -8.97 5.29 -32.65
N THR A 27 -7.95 5.75 -31.94
CA THR A 27 -7.41 5.07 -30.77
C THR A 27 -7.72 5.93 -29.56
N GLU A 28 -8.15 5.30 -28.47
CA GLU A 28 -8.30 5.99 -27.18
C GLU A 28 -6.97 6.62 -26.79
N LEU A 29 -7.06 7.80 -26.18
CA LEU A 29 -5.97 8.33 -25.37
C LEU A 29 -6.19 7.81 -23.95
N GLU A 30 -5.16 7.86 -23.12
CA GLU A 30 -5.26 7.33 -21.75
C GLU A 30 -6.47 7.88 -20.97
N PRO A 31 -7.00 7.08 -20.03
CA PRO A 31 -8.04 7.54 -19.13
C PRO A 31 -7.57 8.81 -18.42
N ALA A 32 -8.27 9.92 -18.64
CA ALA A 32 -8.09 11.10 -17.82
C ALA A 32 -8.57 10.79 -16.39
N ALA A 33 -8.03 11.51 -15.41
CA ALA A 33 -8.65 11.56 -14.09
C ALA A 33 -10.17 11.85 -14.23
N PRO A 34 -11.02 11.29 -13.36
CA PRO A 34 -12.46 11.52 -13.43
C PRO A 34 -12.77 13.00 -13.53
N GLN A 35 -13.64 13.36 -14.48
CA GLN A 35 -14.10 14.75 -14.61
C GLN A 35 -15.18 15.03 -13.57
N HIS A 36 -15.08 16.13 -12.83
CA HIS A 36 -16.07 16.48 -11.81
C HIS A 36 -17.20 17.32 -12.40
N VAL A 37 -18.44 16.96 -12.05
CA VAL A 37 -19.63 17.71 -12.41
C VAL A 37 -20.61 17.75 -11.25
N LEU A 38 -21.34 18.87 -11.11
CA LEU A 38 -22.33 19.03 -10.05
C LEU A 38 -23.57 18.13 -10.28
N PRO A 39 -24.20 17.62 -9.20
CA PRO A 39 -25.43 16.85 -9.30
C PRO A 39 -26.62 17.70 -9.75
N ALA A 40 -27.60 17.05 -10.40
CA ALA A 40 -28.89 17.61 -10.78
C ALA A 40 -28.81 18.94 -11.60
N GLY A 41 -27.91 18.99 -12.57
CA GLY A 41 -27.65 20.19 -13.37
C GLY A 41 -27.15 19.87 -14.78
N ASN A 42 -26.20 20.68 -15.25
CA ASN A 42 -25.56 20.52 -16.55
C ASN A 42 -24.04 20.58 -16.34
N GLY A 43 -23.34 19.50 -16.67
CA GLY A 43 -21.88 19.38 -16.53
C GLY A 43 -21.18 19.54 -17.86
N ALA A 44 -20.09 20.31 -17.90
CA ALA A 44 -19.23 20.39 -19.06
C ALA A 44 -18.29 19.19 -19.07
N LEU A 45 -18.21 18.48 -20.21
CA LEU A 45 -17.33 17.33 -20.38
C LEU A 45 -16.41 17.54 -21.58
N SER A 46 -15.20 17.00 -21.47
CA SER A 46 -14.16 16.97 -22.49
C SER A 46 -13.66 15.55 -22.68
N VAL A 47 -13.65 15.07 -23.92
CA VAL A 47 -13.16 13.73 -24.26
C VAL A 47 -12.10 13.86 -25.34
N ALA A 48 -10.93 13.25 -25.11
CA ALA A 48 -9.82 13.29 -26.04
C ALA A 48 -9.55 11.90 -26.62
N VAL A 49 -9.40 11.82 -27.94
CA VAL A 49 -9.02 10.59 -28.68
C VAL A 49 -8.00 10.94 -29.74
N LYS A 50 -7.31 9.97 -30.33
CA LYS A 50 -6.42 10.18 -31.46
C LYS A 50 -7.06 9.70 -32.75
N ASN A 51 -7.06 10.53 -33.80
CA ASN A 51 -7.51 10.11 -35.12
C ASN A 51 -6.50 9.12 -35.71
N SER A 52 -6.87 7.84 -35.83
CA SER A 52 -6.03 6.78 -36.37
C SER A 52 -6.42 6.36 -37.79
N GLY A 53 -7.52 6.90 -38.32
CA GLY A 53 -7.97 6.66 -39.68
C GLY A 53 -7.19 7.46 -40.73
N THR A 54 -7.60 7.33 -41.99
CA THR A 54 -7.00 8.08 -43.11
C THR A 54 -7.73 9.39 -43.41
N ALA A 55 -8.96 9.56 -42.92
CA ALA A 55 -9.76 10.77 -43.11
C ALA A 55 -9.30 11.93 -42.22
N THR A 56 -9.32 13.15 -42.74
CA THR A 56 -9.30 14.34 -41.88
C THR A 56 -10.68 14.57 -41.28
N TRP A 57 -10.79 14.54 -39.96
CA TRP A 57 -12.03 14.86 -39.26
C TRP A 57 -12.29 16.36 -39.31
N LYS A 58 -13.50 16.74 -39.72
CA LYS A 58 -13.90 18.15 -39.82
C LYS A 58 -14.79 18.51 -38.63
N LYS A 59 -14.56 19.70 -38.09
CA LYS A 59 -15.45 20.29 -37.07
C LYS A 59 -16.88 20.33 -37.60
N GLY A 60 -17.82 19.82 -36.81
CA GLY A 60 -19.25 19.74 -37.13
C GLY A 60 -19.66 18.52 -37.97
N ASP A 61 -18.70 17.81 -38.59
CA ASP A 61 -18.99 16.56 -39.28
C ASP A 61 -18.82 15.34 -38.36
N VAL A 62 -17.99 15.46 -37.32
CA VAL A 62 -17.68 14.38 -36.37
C VAL A 62 -18.08 14.78 -34.94
N THR A 63 -18.79 13.90 -34.23
CA THR A 63 -19.29 14.09 -32.86
C THR A 63 -19.14 12.82 -32.03
N LEU A 64 -19.15 12.96 -30.70
CA LEU A 64 -19.31 11.84 -29.77
C LEU A 64 -20.72 11.86 -29.19
N VAL A 65 -21.46 10.76 -29.28
CA VAL A 65 -22.84 10.63 -28.80
C VAL A 65 -22.88 9.64 -27.64
N LEU A 66 -23.43 10.06 -26.50
CA LEU A 66 -23.58 9.22 -25.31
C LEU A 66 -24.47 8.02 -25.59
N SER A 67 -24.06 6.85 -25.12
CA SER A 67 -24.75 5.60 -25.39
C SER A 67 -26.09 5.52 -24.63
N PRO A 68 -27.19 5.04 -25.25
CA PRO A 68 -28.51 5.00 -24.61
C PRO A 68 -28.61 4.09 -23.38
N GLN A 69 -27.70 3.15 -23.21
CA GLN A 69 -27.71 2.15 -22.15
C GLN A 69 -27.30 2.72 -20.77
N GLU A 70 -26.73 3.93 -20.74
CA GLU A 70 -26.21 4.58 -19.53
C GLU A 70 -27.08 5.75 -19.06
N GLN A 71 -28.36 5.77 -19.45
CA GLN A 71 -29.34 6.78 -19.02
C GLN A 71 -29.77 6.62 -17.55
N GLU A 72 -28.82 6.43 -16.64
CA GLU A 72 -28.98 6.51 -15.19
C GLU A 72 -29.16 7.98 -14.72
N GLY A 73 -30.02 8.73 -15.42
CA GLY A 73 -30.22 10.17 -15.20
C GLY A 73 -29.38 11.09 -16.09
N TRP A 74 -28.42 10.56 -16.86
CA TRP A 74 -27.66 11.32 -17.85
C TRP A 74 -28.47 11.61 -19.12
N SER A 75 -28.45 12.84 -19.63
CA SER A 75 -29.07 13.18 -20.93
C SER A 75 -28.35 14.36 -21.63
N GLY A 76 -28.72 14.67 -22.89
CA GLY A 76 -28.06 15.74 -23.66
C GLY A 76 -26.68 15.39 -24.23
N GLY A 77 -26.32 14.10 -24.26
CA GLY A 77 -24.98 13.59 -24.57
C GLY A 77 -24.53 13.67 -26.03
N THR A 78 -24.27 14.86 -26.55
CA THR A 78 -23.48 15.01 -27.79
C THR A 78 -22.34 16.00 -27.59
N LEU A 79 -21.10 15.52 -27.68
CA LEU A 79 -19.90 16.33 -27.63
C LEU A 79 -19.42 16.66 -29.05
N GLN A 80 -18.99 17.91 -29.23
CA GLN A 80 -18.62 18.48 -30.52
C GLN A 80 -17.12 18.52 -30.67
N LEU A 81 -16.63 18.16 -31.87
CA LEU A 81 -15.22 18.27 -32.19
C LEU A 81 -14.76 19.75 -32.19
N GLU A 82 -13.70 20.07 -31.46
CA GLU A 82 -13.26 21.46 -31.26
C GLU A 82 -12.67 22.11 -32.53
N LYS A 83 -11.94 21.32 -33.33
CA LYS A 83 -11.20 21.76 -34.52
C LYS A 83 -11.06 20.63 -35.54
N ASN A 84 -10.64 20.95 -36.76
CA ASN A 84 -10.30 19.90 -37.74
C ASN A 84 -9.06 19.12 -37.26
N VAL A 85 -9.06 17.79 -37.44
CA VAL A 85 -8.00 16.89 -36.95
C VAL A 85 -7.53 15.98 -38.06
N LYS A 86 -6.23 16.02 -38.36
CA LYS A 86 -5.63 15.17 -39.39
C LYS A 86 -5.37 13.75 -38.85
N PRO A 87 -5.17 12.76 -39.74
CA PRO A 87 -4.62 11.47 -39.36
C PRO A 87 -3.37 11.60 -38.46
N GLY A 88 -3.37 10.89 -37.34
CA GLY A 88 -2.31 10.87 -36.34
C GLY A 88 -2.38 11.98 -35.28
N GLU A 89 -3.26 12.96 -35.39
CA GLU A 89 -3.41 14.06 -34.42
C GLU A 89 -4.44 13.73 -33.32
N ALA A 90 -4.26 14.33 -32.14
CA ALA A 90 -5.24 14.30 -31.05
C ALA A 90 -6.46 15.18 -31.38
N ALA A 91 -7.64 14.64 -31.10
CA ALA A 91 -8.95 15.26 -31.21
C ALA A 91 -9.55 15.47 -29.82
N THR A 92 -10.05 16.67 -29.56
CA THR A 92 -10.80 16.99 -28.34
C THR A 92 -12.25 17.25 -28.71
N PHE A 93 -13.15 16.63 -27.96
CA PHE A 93 -14.60 16.80 -28.06
C PHE A 93 -15.10 17.43 -26.78
N THR A 94 -15.83 18.54 -26.89
CA THR A 94 -16.41 19.23 -25.73
C THR A 94 -17.90 19.44 -25.88
N GLY A 95 -18.60 19.48 -24.75
CA GLY A 95 -20.04 19.67 -24.72
C GLY A 95 -20.57 19.67 -23.30
N THR A 96 -21.90 19.79 -23.19
CA THR A 96 -22.60 19.81 -21.91
C THR A 96 -23.60 18.67 -21.86
N VAL A 97 -23.62 17.96 -20.74
CA VAL A 97 -24.59 16.90 -20.48
C VAL A 97 -25.39 17.21 -19.23
N ALA A 98 -26.66 16.84 -19.22
CA ALA A 98 -27.47 16.87 -18.02
C ALA A 98 -26.97 15.77 -17.07
N THR A 99 -26.72 16.15 -15.82
CA THR A 99 -26.12 15.30 -14.79
C THR A 99 -27.20 14.67 -13.90
N PRO A 100 -26.99 13.44 -13.40
CA PRO A 100 -27.92 12.81 -12.48
C PRO A 100 -27.90 13.53 -11.12
N ALA A 101 -28.96 13.33 -10.33
CA ALA A 101 -29.02 13.82 -8.96
C ALA A 101 -28.18 12.97 -7.99
N LEU A 102 -27.84 11.73 -8.35
CA LEU A 102 -27.13 10.81 -7.47
C LEU A 102 -25.61 11.04 -7.58
N PRO A 103 -24.93 11.44 -6.49
CA PRO A 103 -23.48 11.51 -6.46
C PRO A 103 -22.83 10.13 -6.66
N GLY A 104 -21.59 10.13 -7.14
CA GLY A 104 -20.80 8.93 -7.34
C GLY A 104 -19.95 8.98 -8.61
N LEU A 105 -19.16 7.93 -8.81
CA LEU A 105 -18.34 7.72 -9.99
C LEU A 105 -19.13 6.96 -11.06
N HIS A 106 -19.25 7.57 -12.23
CA HIS A 106 -19.99 7.05 -13.38
C HIS A 106 -19.02 6.77 -14.53
N GLU A 107 -19.19 5.64 -15.19
CA GLU A 107 -18.53 5.34 -16.47
C GLU A 107 -19.49 5.69 -17.60
N LEU A 108 -19.09 6.62 -18.48
CA LEU A 108 -19.85 7.03 -19.65
C LEU A 108 -19.18 6.51 -20.92
N THR A 109 -19.97 5.93 -21.80
CA THR A 109 -19.58 5.33 -23.08
C THR A 109 -20.12 6.18 -24.23
N TRP A 110 -19.22 6.62 -25.10
CA TRP A 110 -19.53 7.48 -26.22
C TRP A 110 -19.31 6.77 -27.55
N THR A 111 -20.28 6.88 -28.44
CA THR A 111 -20.20 6.40 -29.83
C THR A 111 -19.76 7.55 -30.74
N PRO A 112 -18.69 7.41 -31.54
CA PRO A 112 -18.32 8.41 -32.54
C PRO A 112 -19.25 8.35 -33.75
N HIS A 113 -19.69 9.51 -34.24
CA HIS A 113 -20.53 9.64 -35.43
C HIS A 113 -19.90 10.58 -36.45
N HIS A 114 -19.96 10.21 -37.73
CA HIS A 114 -19.66 11.07 -38.87
C HIS A 114 -20.96 11.28 -39.65
N LYS A 115 -21.47 12.51 -39.67
CA LYS A 115 -22.74 12.87 -40.34
C LYS A 115 -23.85 11.86 -39.99
N ASP A 116 -24.05 11.67 -38.69
CA ASP A 116 -25.02 10.76 -38.05
C ASP A 116 -24.75 9.26 -38.20
N LYS A 117 -23.71 8.84 -38.92
CA LYS A 117 -23.32 7.42 -39.00
C LYS A 117 -22.26 7.10 -37.97
N ALA A 118 -22.54 6.13 -37.11
CA ALA A 118 -21.54 5.61 -36.17
C ALA A 118 -20.34 5.04 -36.92
N PHE A 119 -19.13 5.36 -36.46
CA PHE A 119 -17.89 4.78 -36.97
C PHE A 119 -16.94 4.52 -35.79
N ALA A 120 -16.14 3.46 -35.88
CA ALA A 120 -15.28 2.95 -34.81
C ALA A 120 -16.01 2.40 -33.57
N ASN A 121 -15.23 1.90 -32.61
CA ASN A 121 -15.71 1.39 -31.33
C ASN A 121 -16.19 2.54 -30.43
N THR A 122 -16.67 2.23 -29.24
CA THR A 122 -17.03 3.27 -28.26
C THR A 122 -15.80 3.73 -27.48
N VAL A 123 -15.78 4.98 -27.03
CA VAL A 123 -14.81 5.49 -26.04
C VAL A 123 -15.43 5.59 -24.67
N ARG A 124 -14.73 5.18 -23.61
CA ARG A 124 -15.20 5.30 -22.22
C ARG A 124 -14.54 6.47 -21.49
N THR A 125 -15.28 7.10 -20.59
CA THR A 125 -14.78 8.15 -19.71
C THR A 125 -15.40 8.06 -18.33
N SER A 126 -14.55 8.14 -17.32
CA SER A 126 -14.94 8.30 -15.92
C SER A 126 -15.39 9.74 -15.65
N VAL A 127 -16.57 9.88 -15.05
CA VAL A 127 -17.13 11.17 -14.63
C VAL A 127 -17.64 11.03 -13.20
N GLU A 128 -17.15 11.89 -12.34
CA GLU A 128 -17.59 11.96 -10.96
C GLU A 128 -18.67 13.02 -10.81
N VAL A 129 -19.84 12.59 -10.35
CA VAL A 129 -20.91 13.49 -9.93
C VAL A 129 -20.67 13.77 -8.46
N THR A 130 -20.24 14.98 -8.14
CA THR A 130 -19.82 15.37 -6.79
C THR A 130 -20.27 16.78 -6.48
N CYS A 131 -20.41 17.07 -5.19
CA CYS A 131 -20.60 18.44 -4.74
C CYS A 131 -19.31 19.24 -4.66
N SER A 132 -18.15 18.59 -4.83
CA SER A 132 -16.84 19.24 -4.94
C SER A 132 -16.88 20.33 -6.02
N ASP A 133 -16.68 21.59 -5.63
CA ASP A 133 -16.48 22.72 -6.52
C ASP A 133 -15.02 22.87 -7.00
N GLY A 134 -14.15 21.96 -6.53
CA GLY A 134 -12.73 21.89 -6.82
C GLY A 134 -11.87 22.82 -5.95
N ILE A 135 -12.46 23.53 -4.99
CA ILE A 135 -11.77 24.36 -4.02
C ILE A 135 -11.73 23.62 -2.67
N PHE A 136 -10.58 23.09 -2.31
CA PHE A 136 -10.39 22.33 -1.07
C PHE A 136 -10.63 23.18 0.19
N CYS A 137 -10.10 24.40 0.25
CA CYS A 137 -10.06 25.20 1.48
C CYS A 137 -11.39 25.83 1.89
N ASN A 138 -12.46 25.72 1.08
CA ASN A 138 -13.77 26.30 1.41
C ASN A 138 -14.65 25.37 2.27
N GLY A 139 -14.20 24.13 2.53
CA GLY A 139 -14.89 23.16 3.36
C GLY A 139 -15.37 21.94 2.58
N GLU A 140 -15.81 20.92 3.32
CA GLU A 140 -16.32 19.70 2.68
C GLU A 140 -17.72 19.93 2.11
N GLU A 141 -17.98 19.39 0.93
CA GLU A 141 -19.23 19.63 0.20
C GLU A 141 -20.03 18.34 0.06
N ARG A 142 -21.23 18.32 0.65
CA ARG A 142 -22.07 17.13 0.73
C ARG A 142 -23.37 17.31 -0.02
N PHE A 143 -23.86 16.23 -0.61
CA PHE A 143 -25.18 16.23 -1.24
C PHE A 143 -26.25 15.77 -0.26
N SER A 144 -27.15 16.67 0.12
CA SER A 144 -28.27 16.38 1.02
C SER A 144 -29.56 16.99 0.50
N ASN A 145 -30.65 16.23 0.56
CA ASN A 145 -31.98 16.69 0.16
C ASN A 145 -32.05 17.37 -1.23
N GLY A 146 -31.29 16.83 -2.20
CA GLY A 146 -31.28 17.33 -3.58
C GLY A 146 -30.39 18.55 -3.81
N GLN A 147 -29.58 18.96 -2.84
CA GLN A 147 -28.73 20.15 -2.92
C GLN A 147 -27.32 19.89 -2.38
N CYS A 148 -26.33 20.58 -2.93
CA CYS A 148 -25.00 20.63 -2.34
C CYS A 148 -24.99 21.61 -1.17
N VAL A 149 -24.45 21.16 -0.03
CA VAL A 149 -24.29 21.94 1.18
C VAL A 149 -22.84 21.87 1.64
N SER A 150 -22.30 23.01 2.06
CA SER A 150 -20.99 23.06 2.70
C SER A 150 -21.11 22.62 4.16
N SER A 151 -20.16 21.82 4.63
CA SER A 151 -20.04 21.44 6.04
C SER A 151 -19.05 22.41 6.75
N ARG A 152 -18.19 21.87 7.61
CA ARG A 152 -17.10 22.56 8.31
C ARG A 152 -16.03 23.07 7.33
N SER A 153 -15.31 24.11 7.72
CA SER A 153 -14.07 24.53 7.07
C SER A 153 -13.07 23.37 6.99
N ALA A 154 -12.38 23.21 5.86
CA ALA A 154 -11.58 22.03 5.56
C ALA A 154 -10.40 21.82 6.53
N CYS A 155 -9.83 22.90 7.08
CA CYS A 155 -8.66 22.81 7.96
C CYS A 155 -8.86 23.42 9.35
N ASP A 156 -10.05 23.91 9.71
CA ASP A 156 -10.29 24.41 11.07
C ASP A 156 -10.53 23.24 12.02
N ASP A 157 -9.53 22.89 12.83
CA ASP A 157 -9.66 21.77 13.75
C ASP A 157 -10.41 22.07 15.05
N GLY A 158 -10.84 23.32 15.23
CA GLY A 158 -11.61 23.77 16.38
C GLY A 158 -10.75 23.92 17.64
N THR A 159 -9.44 23.86 17.50
CA THR A 159 -8.48 24.08 18.58
C THR A 159 -7.97 25.52 18.53
N GLU A 160 -8.40 26.38 19.46
CA GLU A 160 -7.98 27.79 19.48
C GLU A 160 -6.45 28.01 19.58
N CYS A 161 -5.70 27.00 20.02
CA CYS A 161 -4.25 27.10 20.21
C CYS A 161 -3.42 26.49 19.07
N THR A 162 -4.03 26.02 17.98
CA THR A 162 -3.35 25.73 16.71
C THR A 162 -3.49 26.91 15.75
N ILE A 163 -2.53 27.04 14.85
CA ILE A 163 -2.64 27.87 13.66
C ILE A 163 -2.93 26.91 12.52
N ASP A 164 -4.13 27.02 11.95
CA ASP A 164 -4.59 26.18 10.86
C ASP A 164 -4.26 26.85 9.53
N ASP A 165 -3.44 26.17 8.72
CA ASP A 165 -3.07 26.59 7.37
C ASP A 165 -3.63 25.59 6.35
N CYS A 166 -4.21 26.12 5.27
CA CYS A 166 -4.82 25.31 4.23
C CYS A 166 -4.08 25.54 2.90
N ASP A 167 -3.45 24.48 2.39
CA ASP A 167 -2.86 24.47 1.06
C ASP A 167 -3.88 23.98 0.04
N GLU A 168 -4.46 24.92 -0.69
CA GLU A 168 -5.42 24.66 -1.76
C GLU A 168 -4.82 23.83 -2.90
N VAL A 169 -3.54 24.02 -3.22
CA VAL A 169 -2.91 23.35 -4.36
C VAL A 169 -2.53 21.92 -3.99
N GLY A 170 -1.96 21.75 -2.79
CA GLY A 170 -1.61 20.44 -2.25
C GLY A 170 -2.83 19.65 -1.75
N ARG A 171 -3.95 20.33 -1.46
CA ARG A 171 -5.10 19.79 -0.72
C ARG A 171 -4.70 19.22 0.63
N ILE A 172 -3.86 19.98 1.34
CA ILE A 172 -3.25 19.59 2.62
C ILE A 172 -3.68 20.56 3.71
N CYS A 173 -4.03 20.01 4.87
CA CYS A 173 -4.22 20.78 6.09
C CYS A 173 -2.99 20.67 7.00
N VAL A 174 -2.48 21.82 7.43
CA VAL A 174 -1.36 21.88 8.39
C VAL A 174 -1.83 22.59 9.66
N HIS A 175 -1.87 21.85 10.75
CA HIS A 175 -2.17 22.38 12.07
C HIS A 175 -0.86 22.60 12.83
N THR A 176 -0.45 23.86 13.00
CA THR A 176 0.78 24.20 13.73
C THR A 176 0.43 24.58 15.18
N PRO A 177 0.82 23.77 16.19
CA PRO A 177 0.56 24.13 17.57
C PRO A 177 1.28 25.41 18.01
N SER A 178 0.61 26.23 18.82
CA SER A 178 1.18 27.44 19.42
C SER A 178 1.16 27.37 20.95
N GLY A 179 2.21 27.91 21.61
CA GLY A 179 2.27 28.00 23.08
C GLY A 179 2.20 26.64 23.79
N THR A 180 1.24 26.47 24.71
CA THR A 180 1.05 25.25 25.53
C THR A 180 0.33 24.11 24.79
N CYS A 181 0.06 24.26 23.49
CA CYS A 181 -0.77 23.36 22.69
C CYS A 181 0.00 22.25 21.97
N ALA A 182 1.33 22.22 22.07
CA ALA A 182 2.19 21.28 21.34
C ALA A 182 2.09 19.81 21.81
N THR A 183 1.21 19.51 22.77
CA THR A 183 1.00 18.17 23.30
C THR A 183 -0.27 17.56 22.73
N CYS A 184 -0.22 16.27 22.44
CA CYS A 184 -1.35 15.47 22.00
C CYS A 184 -2.48 15.39 23.06
N ARG A 185 -3.69 15.00 22.65
CA ARG A 185 -4.80 14.59 23.52
C ARG A 185 -4.48 13.28 24.20
N ALA A 186 -4.01 13.41 25.40
CA ALA A 186 -3.71 12.32 26.29
C ALA A 186 -5.05 11.81 26.90
N GLY A 187 -5.94 11.14 26.15
CA GLY A 187 -7.27 10.69 26.64
C GLY A 187 -8.06 11.77 27.42
N PRO A 188 -9.08 11.43 28.23
CA PRO A 188 -9.62 12.36 29.22
C PRO A 188 -8.74 12.51 30.47
N SER A 189 -7.59 11.83 30.59
CA SER A 189 -6.76 11.85 31.80
C SER A 189 -5.34 11.23 31.66
N CYS A 190 -4.65 11.33 30.53
CA CYS A 190 -3.26 10.85 30.47
C CYS A 190 -2.36 11.92 31.07
N THR A 191 -1.92 11.57 32.28
CA THR A 191 -0.91 12.28 33.04
C THR A 191 0.41 11.62 32.66
N PRO A 192 1.39 12.34 32.08
CA PRO A 192 2.70 11.79 31.78
C PRO A 192 3.24 11.01 32.97
N ASP A 193 3.40 9.70 32.80
CA ASP A 193 3.89 8.85 33.88
C ASP A 193 5.40 8.68 33.74
N CYS A 194 6.10 9.63 34.34
CA CYS A 194 7.55 9.57 34.52
C CYS A 194 7.95 9.12 35.92
N ALA A 195 7.01 8.66 36.74
CA ALA A 195 7.31 8.26 38.10
C ALA A 195 8.20 7.00 38.08
N GLY A 196 9.46 7.17 38.48
CA GLY A 196 10.44 6.07 38.50
C GLY A 196 11.13 5.76 37.17
N LYS A 197 10.79 6.51 36.10
CA LYS A 197 11.45 6.42 34.78
C LYS A 197 12.66 7.36 34.72
N GLN A 198 13.78 6.88 34.17
CA GLN A 198 14.97 7.69 33.88
C GLN A 198 15.04 8.15 32.41
N CYS A 199 14.38 7.40 31.54
CA CYS A 199 14.27 7.57 30.09
C CYS A 199 13.03 6.79 29.59
N GLY A 200 12.62 7.02 28.35
CA GLY A 200 11.57 6.25 27.66
C GLY A 200 10.24 6.99 27.56
N ASP A 201 9.24 6.37 26.92
CA ASP A 201 7.95 7.03 26.64
C ASP A 201 7.17 7.36 27.94
N ASP A 202 6.50 8.52 27.97
CA ASP A 202 5.71 8.99 29.11
C ASP A 202 4.25 8.50 29.12
N GLY A 203 3.87 7.68 28.15
CA GLY A 203 2.51 7.16 27.91
C GLY A 203 1.59 8.19 27.24
N CYS A 204 2.03 9.43 27.10
CA CYS A 204 1.30 10.54 26.53
C CYS A 204 2.07 11.15 25.34
N GLY A 205 2.86 10.34 24.62
CA GLY A 205 3.55 10.75 23.41
C GLY A 205 4.69 11.73 23.60
N GLY A 206 5.18 11.90 24.83
CA GLY A 206 6.44 12.54 25.18
C GLY A 206 7.44 11.54 25.77
N GLU A 207 8.59 12.02 26.21
CA GLU A 207 9.63 11.18 26.82
C GLU A 207 9.98 11.60 28.25
N CYS A 208 10.23 10.62 29.10
CA CYS A 208 10.63 10.76 30.48
C CYS A 208 12.14 10.86 30.66
N GLY A 209 12.72 12.03 30.40
CA GLY A 209 14.16 12.28 30.61
C GLY A 209 15.04 11.69 29.51
N THR A 210 16.34 11.97 29.57
CA THR A 210 17.31 11.62 28.52
C THR A 210 18.55 10.97 29.12
N CYS A 211 19.08 9.94 28.47
CA CYS A 211 20.29 9.27 28.92
C CYS A 211 21.56 10.10 28.66
N GLY A 212 22.53 9.97 29.58
CA GLY A 212 23.82 10.64 29.44
C GLY A 212 24.67 10.07 28.29
N ALA A 213 25.75 10.75 27.96
CA ALA A 213 26.68 10.28 26.92
C ALA A 213 27.20 8.86 27.23
N GLY A 214 27.15 7.97 26.23
CA GLY A 214 27.55 6.56 26.38
C GLY A 214 26.51 5.68 27.07
N GLN A 215 25.25 6.11 27.11
CA GLN A 215 24.13 5.34 27.62
C GLN A 215 22.97 5.35 26.61
N GLY A 216 22.17 4.30 26.60
CA GLY A 216 20.91 4.20 25.87
C GLY A 216 19.76 3.89 26.81
N CYS A 217 18.53 4.10 26.34
CA CYS A 217 17.35 3.79 27.14
C CYS A 217 16.99 2.30 27.02
N ALA A 218 16.95 1.60 28.16
CA ALA A 218 16.37 0.27 28.23
C ALA A 218 14.86 0.42 28.41
N GLN A 219 14.12 0.55 27.30
CA GLN A 219 12.70 0.89 27.28
C GLN A 219 11.85 -0.05 28.16
N ALA A 220 12.11 -1.36 28.12
CA ALA A 220 11.38 -2.35 28.91
C ALA A 220 11.43 -2.12 30.44
N ILE A 221 12.43 -1.39 30.94
CA ILE A 221 12.60 -1.09 32.37
C ILE A 221 12.79 0.41 32.67
N PHE A 222 12.64 1.28 31.66
CA PHE A 222 12.77 2.73 31.74
C PHE A 222 14.05 3.24 32.44
N GLN A 223 15.19 2.57 32.21
CA GLN A 223 16.48 2.91 32.84
C GLN A 223 17.56 3.21 31.82
N CYS A 224 18.43 4.17 32.12
CA CYS A 224 19.62 4.42 31.33
C CYS A 224 20.69 3.37 31.62
N LYS A 225 21.03 2.56 30.60
CA LYS A 225 22.09 1.55 30.69
C LYS A 225 23.27 1.93 29.82
N SER A 226 24.45 1.40 30.15
CA SER A 226 25.68 1.71 29.43
C SER A 226 25.66 1.13 28.03
N ASP A 227 26.13 1.91 27.05
CA ASP A 227 26.39 1.46 25.68
C ASP A 227 27.47 0.38 25.55
N ALA A 228 28.17 0.06 26.63
CA ALA A 228 29.24 -0.95 26.69
C ALA A 228 28.79 -2.28 27.31
N GLN A 229 27.52 -2.42 27.68
CA GLN A 229 26.99 -3.68 28.20
C GLN A 229 26.95 -4.76 27.11
N PRO A 230 27.01 -6.06 27.44
CA PRO A 230 26.90 -7.12 26.44
C PRO A 230 25.61 -6.99 25.61
N GLY A 231 25.70 -7.22 24.30
CA GLY A 231 24.57 -7.12 23.38
C GLY A 231 24.40 -5.74 22.73
N THR A 232 25.37 -4.84 22.90
CA THR A 232 25.38 -3.52 22.26
C THR A 232 26.35 -3.45 21.09
N CYS A 233 26.28 -2.38 20.29
CA CYS A 233 27.25 -2.12 19.22
C CYS A 233 28.71 -2.03 19.70
N ARG A 234 28.93 -1.62 20.96
CA ARG A 234 30.28 -1.51 21.55
C ARG A 234 30.77 -2.81 22.18
N SER A 235 29.86 -3.68 22.60
CA SER A 235 30.16 -4.98 23.21
C SER A 235 29.22 -6.06 22.66
N PRO A 236 29.33 -6.39 21.36
CA PRO A 236 28.43 -7.32 20.69
C PRO A 236 28.66 -8.75 21.21
N LEU A 237 27.59 -9.53 21.27
CA LEU A 237 27.66 -10.94 21.64
C LEU A 237 28.24 -11.78 20.48
N PRO A 238 29.01 -12.85 20.74
CA PRO A 238 29.40 -13.75 19.67
C PRO A 238 28.17 -14.50 19.14
N LEU A 239 27.98 -14.53 17.82
CA LEU A 239 26.86 -15.26 17.20
C LEU A 239 26.94 -16.77 17.45
N VAL A 240 28.16 -17.30 17.51
CA VAL A 240 28.45 -18.71 17.79
C VAL A 240 29.57 -18.83 18.81
N ALA A 241 29.63 -20.00 19.47
CA ALA A 241 30.78 -20.47 20.25
C ALA A 241 32.14 -20.03 19.68
N ASP A 242 33.04 -19.42 20.46
CA ASP A 242 34.42 -19.19 20.00
C ASP A 242 35.05 -20.53 19.57
N GLY A 243 35.55 -20.57 18.33
CA GLY A 243 36.13 -21.77 17.72
C GLY A 243 35.13 -22.72 17.05
N THR A 244 33.82 -22.46 17.14
CA THR A 244 32.80 -23.20 16.38
C THR A 244 32.87 -22.81 14.90
N PRO A 245 32.97 -23.77 13.95
CA PRO A 245 32.89 -23.46 12.53
C PRO A 245 31.57 -22.79 12.18
N LEU A 246 31.61 -21.68 11.44
CA LEU A 246 30.39 -20.98 11.01
C LEU A 246 29.57 -21.77 9.99
N ALA A 247 30.20 -22.57 9.12
CA ALA A 247 29.49 -23.34 8.11
C ALA A 247 28.47 -24.32 8.73
N GLY A 248 27.24 -24.32 8.20
CA GLY A 248 26.12 -25.13 8.69
C GLY A 248 25.08 -24.33 9.46
N ASP A 249 24.21 -25.06 10.16
CA ASP A 249 23.08 -24.53 10.92
C ASP A 249 23.46 -24.21 12.37
N HIS A 250 23.00 -23.07 12.88
CA HIS A 250 23.13 -22.63 14.27
C HIS A 250 21.78 -22.17 14.79
N THR A 251 21.51 -22.46 16.07
CA THR A 251 20.32 -21.97 16.78
C THR A 251 20.77 -21.35 18.08
N LEU A 252 20.30 -20.13 18.33
CA LEU A 252 20.60 -19.35 19.52
C LEU A 252 19.29 -18.89 20.17
N GLN A 253 19.27 -18.94 21.50
CA GLN A 253 18.21 -18.34 22.31
C GLN A 253 18.72 -17.00 22.83
N GLY A 254 17.95 -15.94 22.62
CA GLY A 254 18.28 -14.58 23.03
C GLY A 254 17.09 -13.89 23.71
N ASP A 255 17.34 -12.68 24.23
CA ASP A 255 16.31 -11.86 24.89
C ASP A 255 16.67 -10.37 24.77
N THR A 256 15.82 -9.58 24.11
CA THR A 256 16.01 -8.13 23.93
C THR A 256 15.55 -7.31 25.14
N SER A 257 14.84 -7.89 26.10
CA SER A 257 14.22 -7.17 27.24
C SER A 257 15.23 -6.39 28.10
N ALA A 258 16.50 -6.78 28.10
CA ALA A 258 17.57 -6.10 28.83
C ALA A 258 18.43 -5.17 27.94
N GLY A 259 18.08 -5.07 26.66
CA GLY A 259 18.73 -4.25 25.65
C GLY A 259 18.54 -2.75 25.89
N ILE A 260 19.14 -1.96 25.01
CA ILE A 260 18.95 -0.52 24.94
C ILE A 260 18.71 -0.14 23.50
N HIS A 261 17.89 0.87 23.26
CA HIS A 261 17.70 1.42 21.92
C HIS A 261 18.92 2.24 21.50
N GLN A 262 19.65 1.81 20.45
CA GLN A 262 20.79 2.54 19.88
C GLN A 262 20.83 2.52 18.35
N ALA A 263 20.47 1.40 17.74
CA ALA A 263 20.56 1.18 16.31
C ALA A 263 19.18 1.19 15.68
N VAL A 264 18.84 2.23 14.92
CA VAL A 264 17.58 2.27 14.17
C VAL A 264 17.71 1.40 12.90
N PRO A 265 16.83 0.42 12.65
CA PRO A 265 16.83 -0.37 11.43
C PRO A 265 16.61 0.52 10.19
N SER A 266 17.26 0.20 9.07
CA SER A 266 17.01 0.97 7.83
C SER A 266 15.72 0.54 7.12
N CYS A 267 15.18 -0.62 7.48
CA CYS A 267 13.89 -1.15 7.03
C CYS A 267 12.72 -0.64 7.86
N ASN A 268 12.97 -0.16 9.07
CA ASN A 268 11.96 0.39 9.96
C ASN A 268 12.57 1.59 10.69
N SER A 269 12.53 2.75 10.03
CA SER A 269 13.16 3.99 10.54
C SER A 269 12.44 4.60 11.75
N THR A 270 11.24 4.13 12.05
CA THR A 270 10.39 4.59 13.15
C THR A 270 10.55 3.75 14.41
N SER A 271 11.26 2.61 14.32
CA SER A 271 11.47 1.76 15.48
C SER A 271 12.23 2.50 16.58
N THR A 272 11.70 2.36 17.78
CA THR A 272 12.28 2.81 19.06
C THR A 272 12.49 1.63 20.01
N ALA A 273 12.46 0.40 19.46
CA ALA A 273 12.59 -0.85 20.18
C ALA A 273 14.00 -1.04 20.73
N VAL A 274 14.15 -1.97 21.67
CA VAL A 274 15.45 -2.35 22.23
C VAL A 274 16.03 -3.52 21.44
N GLU A 275 17.32 -3.43 21.12
CA GLU A 275 17.97 -4.47 20.31
C GLU A 275 18.94 -5.38 21.09
N SER A 276 19.34 -6.48 20.44
CA SER A 276 20.46 -7.34 20.78
C SER A 276 21.41 -7.49 19.61
N VAL A 277 22.66 -7.07 19.80
CA VAL A 277 23.70 -7.04 18.77
C VAL A 277 24.62 -8.25 18.90
N TYR A 278 24.74 -9.00 17.79
CA TYR A 278 25.66 -10.12 17.63
C TYR A 278 26.76 -9.80 16.63
N THR A 279 27.89 -10.49 16.73
CA THR A 279 28.99 -10.39 15.77
C THR A 279 29.55 -11.75 15.35
N PHE A 280 30.01 -11.81 14.10
CA PHE A 280 30.71 -12.95 13.53
C PHE A 280 31.72 -12.49 12.47
N THR A 281 32.71 -13.34 12.17
CA THR A 281 33.74 -13.06 11.16
C THR A 281 33.84 -14.17 10.14
N LEU A 282 33.74 -13.79 8.86
CA LEU A 282 33.90 -14.68 7.72
C LEU A 282 35.32 -14.59 7.16
N THR A 283 35.96 -15.73 6.99
CA THR A 283 37.30 -15.85 6.36
C THR A 283 37.22 -16.11 4.86
N GLN A 284 36.05 -16.52 4.37
CA GLN A 284 35.76 -16.81 2.97
C GLN A 284 34.35 -16.29 2.63
N ARG A 285 34.03 -16.24 1.33
CA ARG A 285 32.67 -15.87 0.90
C ARG A 285 31.68 -16.95 1.32
N MET A 286 30.56 -16.54 1.92
CA MET A 286 29.52 -17.45 2.41
C MET A 286 28.13 -16.88 2.15
N GLY A 287 27.16 -17.73 1.85
CA GLY A 287 25.75 -17.34 1.92
C GLY A 287 25.30 -17.39 3.37
N LEU A 288 24.47 -16.43 3.77
CA LEU A 288 23.81 -16.39 5.07
C LEU A 288 22.30 -16.43 4.84
N GLU A 289 21.63 -17.30 5.59
CA GLU A 289 20.22 -17.16 5.92
C GLU A 289 20.11 -16.96 7.43
N ALA A 290 19.41 -15.93 7.88
CA ALA A 290 19.12 -15.70 9.28
C ALA A 290 17.62 -15.47 9.46
N ARG A 291 17.04 -16.14 10.46
CA ARG A 291 15.61 -16.11 10.80
C ARG A 291 15.45 -15.90 12.29
N VAL A 292 14.59 -14.99 12.70
CA VAL A 292 14.28 -14.76 14.10
C VAL A 292 12.77 -14.87 14.34
N SER A 293 12.40 -15.38 15.50
CA SER A 293 10.99 -15.54 15.92
C SER A 293 10.87 -15.36 17.43
N GLY A 294 9.69 -14.93 17.89
CA GLY A 294 9.34 -14.84 19.32
C GLY A 294 8.48 -13.63 19.65
N TYR A 295 8.58 -12.58 18.85
CA TYR A 295 7.77 -11.36 18.85
C TYR A 295 7.97 -10.66 17.49
N ASP A 296 7.33 -9.50 17.30
CA ASP A 296 7.47 -8.67 16.11
C ASP A 296 8.87 -8.05 16.00
N THR A 297 9.72 -8.73 15.24
CA THR A 297 11.16 -8.52 15.21
C THR A 297 11.57 -7.80 13.95
N VAL A 298 12.60 -6.96 14.03
CA VAL A 298 13.29 -6.41 12.86
C VAL A 298 14.72 -6.93 12.85
N LEU A 299 15.13 -7.58 11.77
CA LEU A 299 16.46 -8.16 11.61
C LEU A 299 17.28 -7.34 10.63
N HIS A 300 18.45 -6.87 11.08
CA HIS A 300 19.33 -6.08 10.24
C HIS A 300 20.79 -6.50 10.36
N LEU A 301 21.48 -6.45 9.23
CA LEU A 301 22.85 -6.89 9.06
C LEU A 301 23.73 -5.74 8.58
N ARG A 302 24.83 -5.50 9.29
CA ARG A 302 25.81 -4.45 8.96
C ARG A 302 27.20 -5.03 8.86
N LYS A 303 28.07 -4.42 8.04
CA LYS A 303 29.47 -4.83 7.89
C LYS A 303 30.38 -3.85 8.62
N LYS A 304 31.30 -4.36 9.45
CA LYS A 304 32.38 -3.56 10.03
C LYS A 304 33.36 -3.14 8.95
N ARG A 305 33.57 -1.84 8.75
CA ARG A 305 34.43 -1.28 7.69
C ARG A 305 35.59 -0.46 8.22
N THR A 306 35.45 0.08 9.41
CA THR A 306 36.41 0.96 10.06
C THR A 306 36.98 0.30 11.33
N ALA A 307 38.06 0.89 11.85
CA ALA A 307 38.61 0.48 13.14
C ALA A 307 37.63 0.75 14.30
N ASP A 308 36.80 1.78 14.16
CA ASP A 308 35.77 2.19 15.12
C ASP A 308 34.44 1.46 14.84
N GLY A 309 34.46 0.13 15.01
CA GLY A 309 33.35 -0.73 14.60
C GLY A 309 31.98 -0.40 15.22
N ALA A 310 31.94 0.30 16.36
CA ALA A 310 30.68 0.74 16.96
C ALA A 310 29.96 1.77 16.08
N ALA A 311 30.70 2.67 15.41
CA ALA A 311 30.12 3.63 14.47
C ALA A 311 29.48 2.94 13.26
N ASP A 312 30.16 1.94 12.67
CA ASP A 312 29.59 1.15 11.56
C ASP A 312 28.39 0.31 11.99
N CYS A 313 28.34 -0.11 13.26
CA CYS A 313 27.20 -0.83 13.81
C CYS A 313 25.99 0.09 14.00
N LEU A 314 26.16 1.39 14.28
CA LEU A 314 25.08 2.35 14.47
C LEU A 314 24.64 3.05 13.18
N ASP A 315 25.46 2.99 12.13
CA ASP A 315 25.20 3.66 10.86
C ASP A 315 24.12 2.94 10.05
N ASN A 316 22.91 3.52 10.04
CA ASN A 316 21.72 2.99 9.35
C ASN A 316 21.59 3.47 7.90
N THR A 317 22.60 4.15 7.35
CA THR A 317 22.55 4.63 5.98
C THR A 317 22.50 3.44 4.99
N PRO A 318 21.81 3.57 3.83
CA PRO A 318 21.63 2.47 2.89
C PRO A 318 22.94 1.84 2.40
N ASN A 319 24.02 2.62 2.33
CA ASN A 319 25.32 2.11 1.91
C ASN A 319 25.99 1.23 2.97
N LYS A 320 25.52 1.23 4.23
CA LYS A 320 26.09 0.48 5.37
C LYS A 320 25.26 -0.73 5.76
N THR A 321 23.94 -0.66 5.58
CA THR A 321 23.07 -1.83 5.68
C THR A 321 23.41 -2.84 4.58
N VAL A 322 23.63 -4.09 4.99
CA VAL A 322 23.89 -5.22 4.08
C VAL A 322 22.59 -5.93 3.73
N ALA A 323 21.73 -6.14 4.72
CA ALA A 323 20.39 -6.71 4.56
C ALA A 323 19.52 -6.25 5.75
N CYS A 324 18.22 -6.14 5.53
CA CYS A 324 17.22 -5.73 6.51
C CYS A 324 15.89 -6.39 6.17
N SER A 325 15.16 -6.83 7.17
CA SER A 325 13.79 -7.35 7.07
C SER A 325 13.10 -7.01 8.38
N ASP A 326 11.86 -6.56 8.28
CA ASP A 326 10.91 -6.32 9.38
C ASP A 326 9.87 -7.44 9.44
N ASP A 327 9.53 -8.05 8.30
CA ASP A 327 8.66 -9.22 8.25
C ASP A 327 9.18 -10.30 7.31
N SER A 328 8.77 -11.55 7.57
CA SER A 328 8.96 -12.65 6.64
C SER A 328 7.91 -13.75 6.76
N SER A 329 7.74 -14.49 5.67
CA SER A 329 6.56 -15.30 5.39
C SER A 329 6.87 -16.79 5.18
N PRO A 330 5.94 -17.75 5.48
CA PRO A 330 4.62 -17.66 6.19
C PRO A 330 4.55 -18.23 7.65
N PRO A 331 3.38 -18.25 8.32
CA PRO A 331 2.83 -17.22 9.20
C PRO A 331 3.03 -17.49 10.72
N GLY A 332 3.05 -16.44 11.56
CA GLY A 332 2.51 -16.55 12.93
C GLY A 332 3.08 -15.63 14.00
N ASP A 333 4.38 -15.32 13.97
CA ASP A 333 5.05 -14.68 15.11
C ASP A 333 5.72 -13.35 14.73
N TYR A 334 5.36 -12.71 13.61
CA TYR A 334 5.95 -11.42 13.18
C TYR A 334 7.49 -11.50 13.10
N GLY A 335 7.99 -12.63 12.60
CA GLY A 335 9.41 -12.98 12.60
C GLY A 335 10.13 -12.47 11.35
N SER A 336 11.31 -11.88 11.54
CA SER A 336 12.14 -11.38 10.44
C SER A 336 13.09 -12.42 9.81
N ARG A 337 13.39 -12.25 8.52
CA ARG A 337 14.33 -13.12 7.78
C ARG A 337 15.17 -12.34 6.77
N ILE A 338 16.47 -12.60 6.76
CA ILE A 338 17.39 -12.10 5.74
C ILE A 338 18.11 -13.24 5.05
N THR A 339 18.31 -13.12 3.74
CA THR A 339 19.13 -14.04 2.94
C THR A 339 20.08 -13.24 2.07
N VAL A 340 21.39 -13.46 2.21
CA VAL A 340 22.39 -12.63 1.53
C VAL A 340 23.73 -13.35 1.33
N ALA A 341 24.41 -13.07 0.22
CA ALA A 341 25.78 -13.50 0.00
C ALA A 341 26.76 -12.51 0.64
N LEU A 342 27.66 -13.01 1.49
CA LEU A 342 28.58 -12.20 2.27
C LEU A 342 30.03 -12.48 1.85
N ASP A 343 30.76 -11.41 1.53
CA ASP A 343 32.21 -11.47 1.35
C ASP A 343 32.94 -11.60 2.70
N PRO A 344 34.22 -12.02 2.71
CA PRO A 344 35.03 -12.01 3.93
C PRO A 344 34.97 -10.68 4.70
N GLY A 345 35.00 -10.79 6.03
CA GLY A 345 34.94 -9.64 6.93
C GLY A 345 34.16 -9.92 8.21
N THR A 346 34.12 -8.92 9.08
CA THR A 346 33.36 -8.95 10.33
C THR A 346 32.02 -8.25 10.14
N TYR A 347 30.96 -8.85 10.67
CA TYR A 347 29.58 -8.38 10.53
C TYR A 347 28.93 -8.22 11.91
N TYR A 348 27.89 -7.38 11.94
CA TYR A 348 26.96 -7.22 13.04
C TYR A 348 25.60 -7.72 12.57
N LEU A 349 25.04 -8.70 13.29
CA LEU A 349 23.67 -9.15 13.11
C LEU A 349 22.88 -8.67 14.31
N ILE A 350 21.89 -7.83 14.06
CA ILE A 350 21.17 -7.11 15.11
C ILE A 350 19.72 -7.57 15.07
N VAL A 351 19.24 -8.08 16.20
CA VAL A 351 17.84 -8.45 16.42
C VAL A 351 17.19 -7.32 17.19
N ASP A 352 16.21 -6.68 16.58
CA ASP A 352 15.47 -5.54 17.11
C ASP A 352 13.96 -5.86 17.15
N GLY A 353 13.14 -4.93 17.64
CA GLY A 353 11.69 -4.97 17.54
C GLY A 353 11.11 -3.95 16.56
N PHE A 354 9.87 -4.16 16.17
CA PHE A 354 9.17 -3.23 15.27
C PHE A 354 8.90 -1.87 15.93
N ASP A 355 8.46 -1.86 17.19
CA ASP A 355 8.23 -0.64 17.96
C ASP A 355 8.63 -0.83 19.45
N ALA A 356 8.48 0.23 20.26
CA ALA A 356 8.83 0.21 21.68
C ALA A 356 8.08 -0.87 22.51
N ALA A 357 6.95 -1.39 22.03
CA ALA A 357 6.21 -2.47 22.69
C ALA A 357 6.73 -3.87 22.32
N GLN A 358 7.54 -3.99 21.27
CA GLN A 358 8.02 -5.26 20.74
C GLN A 358 9.42 -5.60 21.26
N SER A 359 9.48 -6.33 22.37
CA SER A 359 10.72 -6.86 22.92
C SER A 359 10.46 -8.14 23.71
N GLY A 360 11.48 -8.99 23.85
CA GLY A 360 11.32 -10.25 24.58
C GLY A 360 12.34 -11.32 24.23
N ALA A 361 12.05 -12.53 24.71
CA ALA A 361 12.79 -13.72 24.34
C ALA A 361 12.56 -14.08 22.87
N PHE A 362 13.62 -14.50 22.18
CA PHE A 362 13.57 -14.90 20.78
C PHE A 362 14.44 -16.12 20.48
N THR A 363 14.11 -16.80 19.38
CA THR A 363 14.94 -17.84 18.78
C THR A 363 15.54 -17.32 17.48
N LEU A 364 16.87 -17.24 17.39
CA LEU A 364 17.61 -16.90 16.19
C LEU A 364 18.20 -18.16 15.56
N LYS A 365 17.77 -18.48 14.34
CA LYS A 365 18.32 -19.57 13.51
C LYS A 365 19.14 -18.97 12.39
N THR A 366 20.39 -19.44 12.21
CA THR A 366 21.25 -19.01 11.10
C THR A 366 21.81 -20.21 10.36
N ARG A 367 21.97 -20.07 9.05
CA ARG A 367 22.67 -21.03 8.19
C ARG A 367 23.74 -20.32 7.39
N PHE A 368 24.97 -20.80 7.49
CA PHE A 368 26.06 -20.35 6.63
C PHE A 368 26.43 -21.42 5.60
N THR A 369 26.37 -21.05 4.33
CA THR A 369 26.66 -21.96 3.22
C THR A 369 27.96 -21.55 2.50
N PRO A 370 28.86 -22.50 2.19
CA PRO A 370 30.10 -22.20 1.47
C PRO A 370 29.87 -21.55 0.09
N ASP A 371 30.94 -20.94 -0.43
CA ASP A 371 31.02 -20.38 -1.80
C ASP A 371 30.02 -19.26 -2.12
N GLY A 372 29.36 -18.69 -1.11
CA GLY A 372 28.39 -17.61 -1.31
C GLY A 372 27.01 -18.08 -1.79
N CYS A 373 26.71 -19.38 -1.72
CA CYS A 373 25.39 -19.87 -2.14
C CYS A 373 24.30 -19.43 -1.15
N VAL A 374 23.31 -18.68 -1.62
CA VAL A 374 22.21 -18.16 -0.80
C VAL A 374 21.04 -19.17 -0.81
N PRO A 375 20.63 -19.71 0.36
CA PRO A 375 19.51 -20.64 0.44
C PRO A 375 18.19 -20.06 -0.08
N LYS A 376 17.53 -20.79 -0.98
CA LYS A 376 16.30 -20.39 -1.68
C LYS A 376 15.07 -21.00 -1.02
N CYS A 377 14.82 -20.56 0.21
CA CYS A 377 13.81 -21.15 1.10
C CYS A 377 12.65 -20.22 1.42
N ASP A 378 12.42 -19.23 0.56
CA ASP A 378 11.28 -18.34 0.73
C ASP A 378 9.96 -19.10 0.58
N GLY A 379 9.07 -18.95 1.56
CA GLY A 379 7.85 -19.75 1.64
C GLY A 379 8.02 -21.20 2.14
N VAL A 380 9.25 -21.66 2.44
CA VAL A 380 9.54 -23.07 2.77
C VAL A 380 10.34 -23.18 4.07
N TYR A 381 9.84 -23.99 5.01
CA TYR A 381 10.39 -24.19 6.35
C TYR A 381 10.89 -25.60 6.63
N CYS A 382 10.48 -26.53 5.79
CA CYS A 382 10.88 -27.91 5.94
C CYS A 382 10.98 -28.58 4.58
N GLY A 383 11.93 -29.51 4.48
CA GLY A 383 12.12 -30.27 3.25
C GLY A 383 12.47 -29.38 2.05
N GLY A 384 12.23 -29.90 0.84
CA GLY A 384 12.65 -29.23 -0.38
C GLY A 384 14.18 -29.16 -0.54
N SER A 385 14.63 -28.65 -1.67
CA SER A 385 16.04 -28.31 -1.90
C SER A 385 16.20 -26.81 -1.67
N ASP A 386 17.22 -26.41 -0.92
CA ASP A 386 17.56 -24.99 -0.71
C ASP A 386 18.34 -24.37 -1.88
N GLY A 387 18.63 -25.16 -2.92
CA GLY A 387 19.42 -24.72 -4.08
C GLY A 387 20.93 -24.69 -3.82
N CYS A 388 21.36 -25.05 -2.61
CA CYS A 388 22.75 -25.04 -2.16
C CYS A 388 23.22 -26.42 -1.66
N GLY A 389 22.51 -27.49 -2.01
CA GLY A 389 22.82 -28.86 -1.61
C GLY A 389 22.25 -29.29 -0.25
N GLY A 390 21.43 -28.43 0.37
CA GLY A 390 20.69 -28.71 1.60
C GLY A 390 19.16 -28.71 1.37
N ASN A 391 18.41 -28.56 2.46
CA ASN A 391 16.95 -28.48 2.48
C ASN A 391 16.48 -27.24 3.26
N CYS A 392 15.23 -26.81 3.11
CA CYS A 392 14.74 -25.58 3.73
C CYS A 392 14.35 -25.70 5.21
N GLY A 393 14.91 -26.69 5.91
CA GLY A 393 14.70 -26.93 7.33
C GLY A 393 14.08 -28.29 7.63
N ALA A 394 13.77 -28.50 8.91
CA ALA A 394 13.11 -29.70 9.42
C ALA A 394 12.09 -29.30 10.50
N CYS A 395 11.05 -30.10 10.64
CA CYS A 395 10.02 -29.86 11.64
C CYS A 395 10.42 -30.39 13.02
N ASP A 396 9.84 -29.79 14.06
CA ASP A 396 10.06 -30.21 15.43
C ASP A 396 9.40 -31.57 15.72
N ALA A 397 9.73 -32.17 16.86
CA ALA A 397 9.19 -33.46 17.26
C ALA A 397 7.66 -33.40 17.37
N GLY A 398 6.97 -34.35 16.70
CA GLY A 398 5.51 -34.40 16.66
C GLY A 398 4.89 -33.68 15.45
N GLN A 399 5.70 -33.04 14.60
CA GLN A 399 5.25 -32.42 13.36
C GLN A 399 5.71 -33.19 12.12
N VAL A 400 5.01 -33.00 11.01
CA VAL A 400 5.34 -33.52 9.69
C VAL A 400 5.42 -32.37 8.69
N CYS A 401 6.35 -32.48 7.75
CA CYS A 401 6.47 -31.52 6.66
C CYS A 401 5.45 -31.80 5.57
N ILE A 402 4.51 -30.88 5.37
CA ILE A 402 3.49 -30.95 4.31
C ILE A 402 3.60 -29.66 3.49
N SER A 403 3.89 -29.79 2.19
CA SER A 403 4.03 -28.65 1.27
C SER A 403 4.94 -27.54 1.80
N GLY A 404 6.07 -27.90 2.42
CA GLY A 404 7.04 -26.93 2.95
C GLY A 404 6.67 -26.29 4.29
N ARG A 405 5.56 -26.67 4.91
CA ARG A 405 5.12 -26.21 6.25
C ARG A 405 5.16 -27.34 7.27
N CYS A 406 5.48 -26.99 8.51
CA CYS A 406 5.46 -27.93 9.63
C CYS A 406 4.08 -27.96 10.28
N LEU A 407 3.37 -29.06 10.09
CA LEU A 407 2.04 -29.27 10.64
C LEU A 407 2.09 -30.37 11.70
N GLN A 408 1.20 -30.32 12.69
CA GLN A 408 1.11 -31.38 13.70
C GLN A 408 0.86 -32.75 13.04
N SER A 409 1.37 -33.83 13.63
CA SER A 409 1.22 -35.19 13.11
C SER A 409 0.63 -36.12 14.18
N PRO A 410 -0.60 -36.64 14.01
CA PRO A 410 -1.49 -36.43 12.86
C PRO A 410 -2.19 -35.07 12.90
N CYS A 411 -2.23 -34.36 11.78
CA CYS A 411 -3.06 -33.18 11.65
C CYS A 411 -4.51 -33.64 11.46
N THR A 412 -5.42 -33.19 12.33
CA THR A 412 -6.84 -33.53 12.24
C THR A 412 -7.60 -32.28 11.81
N PRO A 413 -8.14 -32.23 10.57
CA PRO A 413 -8.92 -31.09 10.08
C PRO A 413 -10.06 -30.71 11.03
N GLN A 414 -10.12 -29.45 11.43
CA GLN A 414 -11.12 -28.91 12.36
C GLN A 414 -12.29 -28.27 11.61
N CYS A 415 -13.16 -29.12 11.06
CA CYS A 415 -14.31 -28.72 10.25
C CYS A 415 -15.67 -28.96 10.89
N ASP A 416 -15.71 -29.50 12.12
CA ASP A 416 -16.96 -29.69 12.84
C ASP A 416 -17.65 -28.35 13.08
N GLY A 417 -18.85 -28.20 12.51
CA GLY A 417 -19.65 -26.97 12.61
C GLY A 417 -19.27 -25.86 11.62
N LYS A 418 -18.29 -26.08 10.72
CA LYS A 418 -17.92 -25.14 9.66
C LYS A 418 -18.52 -25.56 8.30
N GLU A 419 -18.96 -24.59 7.51
CA GLU A 419 -19.35 -24.72 6.11
C GLU A 419 -18.21 -24.31 5.16
N CYS A 420 -17.26 -23.51 5.65
CA CYS A 420 -16.15 -22.92 4.90
C CYS A 420 -14.99 -22.51 5.82
N GLY A 421 -13.88 -22.06 5.24
CA GLY A 421 -12.71 -21.55 5.98
C GLY A 421 -11.62 -22.59 6.23
N ASP A 422 -10.50 -22.16 6.80
CA ASP A 422 -9.30 -22.99 7.04
C ASP A 422 -9.59 -24.15 8.02
N ASP A 423 -9.01 -25.31 7.74
CA ASP A 423 -9.18 -26.54 8.53
C ASP A 423 -8.11 -26.78 9.61
N GLY A 424 -7.14 -25.86 9.76
CA GLY A 424 -6.01 -25.97 10.68
C GLY A 424 -4.89 -26.89 10.19
N CYS A 425 -5.04 -27.49 9.01
CA CYS A 425 -4.16 -28.50 8.44
C CYS A 425 -3.67 -28.14 7.03
N GLY A 426 -3.78 -26.87 6.63
CA GLY A 426 -3.42 -26.40 5.30
C GLY A 426 -4.45 -26.77 4.22
N GLY A 427 -5.63 -27.24 4.63
CA GLY A 427 -6.81 -27.45 3.80
C GLY A 427 -7.94 -26.49 4.17
N GLN A 428 -9.15 -26.78 3.68
CA GLN A 428 -10.33 -25.96 3.94
C GLN A 428 -11.57 -26.83 4.18
N CYS A 429 -12.48 -26.35 5.02
CA CYS A 429 -13.67 -27.06 5.44
C CYS A 429 -14.83 -27.06 4.43
N GLY A 430 -14.73 -26.24 3.38
CA GLY A 430 -15.72 -26.14 2.31
C GLY A 430 -15.65 -24.79 1.59
N PHE A 431 -16.57 -24.59 0.65
CA PHE A 431 -16.71 -23.35 -0.12
C PHE A 431 -18.15 -22.84 -0.03
N CYS A 432 -18.32 -21.53 0.05
CA CYS A 432 -19.64 -20.95 0.07
C CYS A 432 -20.33 -21.02 -1.30
N PRO A 433 -21.65 -21.29 -1.33
CA PRO A 433 -22.45 -21.14 -2.55
C PRO A 433 -22.38 -19.72 -3.11
N GLU A 434 -22.72 -19.54 -4.39
CA GLU A 434 -22.79 -18.23 -5.04
C GLU A 434 -23.63 -17.23 -4.20
N ALA A 435 -23.18 -15.97 -4.15
CA ALA A 435 -23.74 -14.87 -3.36
C ALA A 435 -23.66 -15.01 -1.83
N LYS A 436 -22.90 -15.98 -1.30
CA LYS A 436 -22.54 -16.07 0.12
C LYS A 436 -21.04 -15.93 0.33
N LEU A 437 -20.67 -15.36 1.45
CA LEU A 437 -19.29 -15.22 1.89
C LEU A 437 -19.05 -15.99 3.18
N CYS A 438 -17.82 -16.49 3.32
CA CYS A 438 -17.41 -17.22 4.51
C CYS A 438 -17.19 -16.24 5.65
N VAL A 439 -17.89 -16.42 6.78
CA VAL A 439 -17.68 -15.61 7.98
C VAL A 439 -16.56 -16.22 8.82
N PRO A 440 -15.39 -15.57 8.92
CA PRO A 440 -14.20 -16.12 9.56
C PRO A 440 -14.39 -16.68 10.96
N SER A 441 -15.07 -15.90 11.81
CA SER A 441 -15.23 -16.19 13.23
C SER A 441 -16.12 -17.40 13.51
N SER A 442 -16.95 -17.80 12.55
CA SER A 442 -17.89 -18.91 12.67
C SER A 442 -17.62 -20.05 11.68
N GLY A 443 -16.90 -19.79 10.59
CA GLY A 443 -16.75 -20.70 9.46
C GLY A 443 -18.07 -20.99 8.73
N LEU A 444 -19.08 -20.11 8.84
CA LEU A 444 -20.40 -20.28 8.22
C LEU A 444 -20.59 -19.39 7.00
N CYS A 445 -21.39 -19.82 6.02
CA CYS A 445 -21.66 -19.04 4.82
C CYS A 445 -22.89 -18.14 4.98
N GLN A 446 -22.67 -16.82 4.92
CA GLN A 446 -23.70 -15.80 5.10
C GLN A 446 -23.85 -14.91 3.87
N THR A 447 -25.05 -14.34 3.70
CA THR A 447 -25.34 -13.33 2.67
C THR A 447 -25.11 -11.95 3.25
N PHE A 448 -24.42 -11.09 2.52
CA PHE A 448 -24.20 -9.69 2.89
C PHE A 448 -24.96 -8.78 1.94
N GLN A 449 -25.34 -7.61 2.42
CA GLN A 449 -25.98 -6.62 1.57
C GLN A 449 -24.92 -5.96 0.69
N ASP A 450 -25.06 -6.12 -0.62
CA ASP A 450 -24.19 -5.44 -1.57
C ASP A 450 -24.41 -3.93 -1.47
N CYS A 451 -23.31 -3.19 -1.30
CA CYS A 451 -23.28 -1.74 -1.46
C CYS A 451 -22.43 -1.40 -2.68
N ASN A 452 -22.99 -0.62 -3.61
CA ASN A 452 -22.21 -0.07 -4.71
C ASN A 452 -21.46 1.16 -4.21
N HIS A 453 -20.27 0.96 -3.66
CA HIS A 453 -19.42 2.00 -3.10
C HIS A 453 -19.09 3.14 -4.07
N LEU A 454 -19.06 2.85 -5.38
CA LEU A 454 -18.83 3.86 -6.41
C LEU A 454 -20.08 4.72 -6.68
N ARG A 455 -21.28 4.19 -6.45
CA ARG A 455 -22.58 4.86 -6.66
C ARG A 455 -23.52 4.50 -5.51
N PRO A 456 -23.27 5.01 -4.30
CA PRO A 456 -24.01 4.60 -3.12
C PRO A 456 -25.49 4.97 -3.21
N GLN A 457 -26.35 4.05 -2.78
CA GLN A 457 -27.79 4.25 -2.73
C GLN A 457 -28.34 3.75 -1.40
N CYS A 458 -29.00 4.64 -0.67
CA CYS A 458 -29.58 4.35 0.63
C CYS A 458 -31.05 3.99 0.49
N SER A 459 -31.50 2.93 1.16
CA SER A 459 -32.89 2.48 1.15
C SER A 459 -33.36 2.08 2.57
N PRO A 460 -34.34 2.80 3.16
CA PRO A 460 -35.00 3.99 2.63
C PRO A 460 -34.03 5.17 2.42
N GLY A 461 -34.40 6.12 1.57
CA GLY A 461 -33.58 7.32 1.31
C GLY A 461 -33.38 8.17 2.57
N CYS A 462 -32.28 8.92 2.60
CA CYS A 462 -31.84 9.67 3.77
C CYS A 462 -32.72 10.88 4.10
N GLY A 463 -32.68 11.30 5.37
CA GLY A 463 -33.38 12.47 5.88
C GLY A 463 -32.85 13.80 5.34
N ALA A 464 -33.56 14.88 5.67
CA ALA A 464 -33.28 16.21 5.13
C ALA A 464 -31.93 16.83 5.56
N THR A 465 -31.30 16.27 6.59
CA THR A 465 -29.99 16.70 7.13
C THR A 465 -28.98 15.55 7.08
N GLU A 466 -29.20 14.60 6.19
CA GLU A 466 -28.37 13.42 6.02
C GLU A 466 -27.94 13.29 4.56
N PHE A 467 -26.80 12.66 4.32
CA PHE A 467 -26.32 12.25 3.02
C PHE A 467 -26.17 10.73 3.00
N CYS A 468 -26.18 10.13 1.80
CA CYS A 468 -25.91 8.71 1.64
C CYS A 468 -24.40 8.51 1.47
N GLY A 469 -23.75 7.85 2.42
CA GLY A 469 -22.32 7.53 2.33
C GLY A 469 -22.05 6.41 1.33
N SER A 470 -20.82 6.32 0.83
CA SER A 470 -20.25 5.15 0.12
C SER A 470 -20.49 3.81 0.83
N ASP A 471 -20.81 3.74 2.12
CA ASP A 471 -21.21 2.51 2.83
C ASP A 471 -22.71 2.18 2.69
N CYS A 472 -23.45 2.97 1.90
CA CYS A 472 -24.89 2.90 1.69
C CYS A 472 -25.70 3.13 2.97
N VAL A 473 -25.13 3.82 3.96
CA VAL A 473 -25.80 4.25 5.20
C VAL A 473 -26.03 5.75 5.17
N CYS A 474 -27.10 6.20 5.83
CA CYS A 474 -27.40 7.62 5.97
C CYS A 474 -26.60 8.22 7.14
N HIS A 475 -25.86 9.27 6.82
CA HIS A 475 -24.93 9.94 7.72
C HIS A 475 -25.32 11.42 7.88
N PRO A 476 -25.23 12.03 9.08
CA PRO A 476 -25.51 13.45 9.25
C PRO A 476 -24.57 14.34 8.42
N VAL A 477 -25.09 15.40 7.80
CA VAL A 477 -24.25 16.37 7.06
C VAL A 477 -23.21 17.09 7.92
N THR A 478 -23.30 16.98 9.24
CA THR A 478 -22.36 17.55 10.22
C THR A 478 -21.36 16.54 10.78
N GLU A 479 -21.46 15.27 10.39
CA GLU A 479 -20.52 14.23 10.84
C GLU A 479 -19.10 14.57 10.41
N SER A 480 -18.09 14.40 11.27
CA SER A 480 -16.69 14.54 10.83
C SER A 480 -16.28 13.30 10.05
N LEU A 481 -15.52 13.46 8.96
CA LEU A 481 -15.01 12.35 8.17
C LEU A 481 -13.47 12.30 8.22
N PRO A 482 -12.86 11.12 8.02
CA PRO A 482 -11.42 11.03 7.77
C PRO A 482 -11.07 11.62 6.39
N ASP A 483 -9.80 11.91 6.16
CA ASP A 483 -9.28 12.39 4.87
C ASP A 483 -7.87 11.83 4.71
N LEU A 484 -7.70 10.85 3.80
CA LEU A 484 -6.44 10.15 3.62
C LEU A 484 -5.64 10.72 2.46
N ILE A 485 -4.43 11.17 2.76
CA ILE A 485 -3.45 11.59 1.75
C ILE A 485 -2.24 10.65 1.76
N VAL A 486 -1.60 10.52 0.60
CA VAL A 486 -0.29 9.85 0.51
C VAL A 486 0.81 10.86 0.85
N ASP A 487 1.73 10.53 1.75
CA ASP A 487 2.96 11.31 1.91
C ASP A 487 3.84 11.18 0.66
N GLU A 488 3.72 12.15 -0.24
CA GLU A 488 4.46 12.18 -1.49
C GLU A 488 5.98 12.28 -1.28
N GLN A 489 6.43 12.96 -0.23
CA GLN A 489 7.87 13.11 0.03
C GLN A 489 8.48 11.78 0.43
N ARG A 490 7.83 11.01 1.29
CA ARG A 490 8.28 9.67 1.64
C ARG A 490 8.23 8.75 0.43
N LEU A 491 7.11 8.73 -0.31
CA LEU A 491 6.95 7.93 -1.53
C LEU A 491 8.10 8.18 -2.52
N LYS A 492 8.51 9.44 -2.68
CA LYS A 492 9.62 9.84 -3.56
C LYS A 492 10.99 9.45 -3.02
N ASN A 493 11.22 9.63 -1.73
CA ASN A 493 12.56 9.51 -1.13
C ASN A 493 12.94 8.05 -0.81
N GLU A 494 11.96 7.16 -0.66
CA GLU A 494 12.17 5.78 -0.22
C GLU A 494 11.99 4.75 -1.34
N ILE A 495 12.33 5.14 -2.58
CA ILE A 495 12.38 4.24 -3.74
C ILE A 495 13.73 3.50 -3.80
N LEU A 496 13.69 2.18 -3.96
CA LEU A 496 14.88 1.37 -4.23
C LEU A 496 14.60 0.19 -5.16
N PHE A 497 15.66 -0.35 -5.75
CA PHE A 497 15.61 -1.51 -6.65
C PHE A 497 16.25 -2.72 -5.99
N ASP A 498 15.58 -3.86 -6.08
CA ASP A 498 16.02 -5.09 -5.43
C ASP A 498 15.79 -6.32 -6.33
N SER A 499 16.43 -7.44 -5.97
CA SER A 499 16.24 -8.74 -6.59
C SER A 499 15.84 -9.75 -5.53
N VAL A 500 14.65 -10.33 -5.68
CA VAL A 500 14.08 -11.31 -4.76
C VAL A 500 13.93 -12.66 -5.46
N TYR A 501 14.15 -13.76 -4.74
CA TYR A 501 13.89 -15.09 -5.27
C TYR A 501 12.55 -15.62 -4.76
N VAL A 502 11.63 -15.83 -5.69
CA VAL A 502 10.26 -16.26 -5.41
C VAL A 502 10.10 -17.75 -5.71
N THR A 503 9.55 -18.50 -4.77
CA THR A 503 9.15 -19.90 -4.95
C THR A 503 7.64 -20.02 -5.12
N GLU A 504 7.15 -21.24 -5.39
CA GLU A 504 5.70 -21.51 -5.44
C GLU A 504 4.99 -21.21 -4.11
N ASN A 505 5.73 -21.26 -2.99
CA ASN A 505 5.19 -21.08 -1.65
C ASN A 505 5.45 -19.68 -1.07
N SER A 506 6.19 -18.84 -1.78
CA SER A 506 6.48 -17.46 -1.37
C SER A 506 5.18 -16.69 -1.18
N CYS A 507 5.11 -15.85 -0.16
CA CYS A 507 3.90 -15.06 0.08
C CYS A 507 3.70 -13.98 -0.96
N ALA A 508 4.79 -13.40 -1.46
CA ALA A 508 4.76 -12.62 -2.70
C ALA A 508 4.04 -13.33 -3.86
N LYS A 509 4.11 -14.67 -3.98
CA LYS A 509 3.39 -15.42 -5.01
C LYS A 509 1.94 -15.72 -4.61
N VAL A 510 1.71 -16.15 -3.38
CA VAL A 510 0.37 -16.45 -2.84
C VAL A 510 -0.52 -15.21 -2.85
N GLU A 511 0.06 -14.05 -2.54
CA GLU A 511 -0.60 -12.74 -2.54
C GLU A 511 -0.49 -12.02 -3.89
N GLU A 512 -0.02 -12.71 -4.94
CA GLU A 512 0.06 -12.20 -6.32
C GLU A 512 0.85 -10.89 -6.52
N CYS A 513 1.80 -10.58 -5.63
CA CYS A 513 2.65 -9.40 -5.67
C CYS A 513 3.78 -9.48 -6.71
N VAL A 514 3.89 -10.61 -7.42
CA VAL A 514 4.88 -10.88 -8.46
C VAL A 514 4.23 -11.62 -9.63
N THR A 515 4.74 -11.39 -10.84
CA THR A 515 4.16 -11.97 -12.06
C THR A 515 4.68 -13.38 -12.35
N GLY A 516 5.71 -13.85 -11.63
CA GLY A 516 6.28 -15.18 -11.80
C GLY A 516 7.12 -15.66 -10.62
N ILE A 517 7.62 -16.89 -10.73
CA ILE A 517 8.58 -17.50 -9.80
C ILE A 517 10.02 -17.33 -10.31
N GLY A 518 11.00 -17.61 -9.46
CA GLY A 518 12.42 -17.45 -9.75
C GLY A 518 12.96 -16.11 -9.29
N GLU A 519 14.09 -15.68 -9.86
CA GLU A 519 14.63 -14.34 -9.62
C GLU A 519 13.68 -13.30 -10.21
N ARG A 520 13.21 -12.38 -9.37
CA ARG A 520 12.35 -11.26 -9.73
C ARG A 520 13.08 -9.97 -9.42
N ARG A 521 13.01 -9.02 -10.34
CA ARG A 521 13.49 -7.65 -10.12
C ARG A 521 12.31 -6.81 -9.65
N VAL A 522 12.46 -6.14 -8.52
CA VAL A 522 11.37 -5.40 -7.90
C VAL A 522 11.74 -3.93 -7.68
N LEU A 523 10.77 -3.05 -7.86
CA LEU A 523 10.80 -1.63 -7.48
C LEU A 523 10.09 -1.50 -6.13
N ARG A 524 10.86 -1.33 -5.06
CA ARG A 524 10.38 -1.14 -3.69
C ARG A 524 10.15 0.34 -3.40
N PHE A 525 9.13 0.65 -2.61
CA PHE A 525 8.77 2.02 -2.24
C PHE A 525 7.89 2.01 -0.99
N SER A 526 8.01 3.05 -0.17
CA SER A 526 7.17 3.20 1.02
C SER A 526 5.87 3.92 0.66
N VAL A 527 4.78 3.54 1.31
CA VAL A 527 3.49 4.23 1.22
C VAL A 527 3.05 4.59 2.63
N GLU A 528 2.89 5.88 2.89
CA GLU A 528 2.36 6.39 4.15
C GLU A 528 1.01 7.05 3.87
N ALA A 529 -0.06 6.48 4.43
CA ALA A 529 -1.41 7.02 4.36
C ALA A 529 -1.66 7.85 5.62
N VAL A 530 -1.67 9.18 5.47
CA VAL A 530 -1.87 10.14 6.56
C VAL A 530 -3.35 10.48 6.66
N ASN A 531 -3.95 10.33 7.84
CA ASN A 531 -5.29 10.82 8.10
C ASN A 531 -5.24 12.28 8.59
N GLN A 532 -5.41 13.22 7.66
CA GLN A 532 -5.49 14.65 7.95
C GLN A 532 -6.92 15.12 8.30
N GLY A 533 -7.91 14.24 8.17
CA GLY A 533 -9.31 14.55 8.41
C GLY A 533 -9.68 14.76 9.87
N PHE A 534 -10.97 15.01 10.12
CA PHE A 534 -11.47 15.33 11.46
C PHE A 534 -12.04 14.12 12.22
N ALA A 535 -12.08 12.96 11.60
CA ALA A 535 -12.49 11.72 12.23
C ALA A 535 -11.45 10.61 12.03
N THR A 536 -11.61 9.55 12.83
CA THR A 536 -10.85 8.32 12.67
C THR A 536 -11.37 7.58 11.44
N ALA A 537 -10.45 7.15 10.56
CA ALA A 537 -10.80 6.21 9.50
C ALA A 537 -10.96 4.84 10.15
N THR A 538 -12.16 4.27 10.12
CA THR A 538 -12.41 2.91 10.64
C THR A 538 -13.07 2.07 9.57
N VAL A 539 -12.77 0.79 9.60
CA VAL A 539 -13.43 -0.21 8.75
C VAL A 539 -14.21 -1.19 9.63
N PRO A 540 -15.37 -1.67 9.19
CA PRO A 540 -16.14 -2.64 9.96
C PRO A 540 -15.33 -3.92 10.19
N PRO A 541 -15.51 -4.64 11.32
CA PRO A 541 -14.78 -5.88 11.56
C PRO A 541 -15.03 -6.92 10.45
N PRO A 542 -14.06 -7.81 10.14
CA PRO A 542 -14.23 -8.87 9.14
C PRO A 542 -15.42 -9.81 9.39
N ALA A 543 -15.87 -9.92 10.65
CA ALA A 543 -17.05 -10.71 11.00
C ALA A 543 -18.36 -10.06 10.51
N ASP A 544 -18.41 -8.73 10.41
CA ASP A 544 -19.59 -7.96 10.05
C ASP A 544 -19.64 -7.69 8.53
N ARG A 545 -18.47 -7.51 7.89
CA ARG A 545 -18.32 -7.22 6.46
C ARG A 545 -17.18 -8.01 5.82
N PRO A 546 -17.26 -9.36 5.78
CA PRO A 546 -16.20 -10.20 5.19
C PRO A 546 -16.00 -9.96 3.69
N ASP A 547 -16.93 -9.29 3.01
CA ASP A 547 -16.79 -8.84 1.62
C ASP A 547 -15.65 -7.83 1.42
N LEU A 548 -15.30 -7.09 2.48
CA LEU A 548 -14.24 -6.09 2.44
C LEU A 548 -12.88 -6.67 2.81
N PHE A 549 -12.78 -7.94 3.25
CA PHE A 549 -11.54 -8.49 3.78
C PHE A 549 -11.14 -9.79 3.08
N THR A 550 -9.83 -9.95 2.91
CA THR A 550 -9.21 -11.20 2.47
C THR A 550 -8.31 -11.70 3.60
N PHE A 551 -8.46 -12.97 3.99
CA PHE A 551 -7.55 -13.57 4.96
C PHE A 551 -6.20 -13.82 4.29
N SER A 552 -5.11 -13.32 4.88
CA SER A 552 -3.77 -13.70 4.47
C SER A 552 -3.32 -14.93 5.27
N PRO A 553 -3.19 -16.12 4.65
CA PRO A 553 -2.56 -17.28 5.29
C PRO A 553 -1.03 -17.10 5.43
N CYS A 554 -0.49 -15.99 4.95
CA CYS A 554 0.91 -15.61 5.03
C CYS A 554 1.20 -14.76 6.27
N HIS A 555 0.27 -13.89 6.67
CA HIS A 555 0.44 -13.01 7.84
C HIS A 555 -0.50 -13.36 9.00
N GLY A 556 -1.40 -14.33 8.81
CA GLY A 556 -2.22 -14.88 9.89
C GLY A 556 -3.34 -13.94 10.35
N HIS A 557 -3.66 -12.90 9.59
CA HIS A 557 -4.72 -11.94 9.90
C HIS A 557 -5.50 -11.52 8.65
N TYR A 558 -6.63 -10.83 8.87
CA TYR A 558 -7.46 -10.29 7.81
C TYR A 558 -6.87 -8.99 7.31
N HIS A 559 -6.80 -8.86 6.00
CA HIS A 559 -6.40 -7.63 5.35
C HIS A 559 -7.64 -6.99 4.70
N PHE A 560 -7.78 -5.67 4.81
CA PHE A 560 -8.77 -4.87 4.08
C PHE A 560 -8.44 -4.79 2.58
N SER A 561 -9.39 -5.22 1.75
CA SER A 561 -9.23 -5.30 0.30
C SER A 561 -9.45 -3.91 -0.33
N GLY A 562 -8.48 -3.47 -1.14
CA GLY A 562 -8.62 -2.21 -1.88
C GLY A 562 -8.35 -0.94 -1.06
N PHE A 563 -7.57 -1.01 0.03
CA PHE A 563 -7.09 0.18 0.74
C PHE A 563 -6.21 1.07 -0.15
N ALA A 564 -5.32 0.49 -0.95
CA ALA A 564 -4.50 1.23 -1.90
C ALA A 564 -4.24 0.45 -3.20
N SER A 565 -4.07 1.18 -4.31
CA SER A 565 -3.62 0.62 -5.60
C SER A 565 -2.32 1.28 -6.05
N TYR A 566 -1.45 0.47 -6.65
CA TYR A 566 -0.15 0.90 -7.16
C TYR A 566 -0.10 0.77 -8.67
N ALA A 567 0.43 1.78 -9.35
CA ALA A 567 0.62 1.76 -10.79
C ALA A 567 1.96 2.39 -11.18
N LEU A 568 2.56 1.87 -12.23
CA LEU A 568 3.67 2.53 -12.92
C LEU A 568 3.16 3.05 -14.26
N LEU A 569 3.40 4.33 -14.50
CA LEU A 569 2.98 5.05 -15.70
C LEU A 569 4.22 5.38 -16.55
N ASP A 570 4.09 5.33 -17.87
CA ASP A 570 5.10 5.89 -18.76
C ASP A 570 5.07 7.44 -18.77
N LEU A 571 5.96 8.08 -19.54
CA LEU A 571 6.01 9.54 -19.66
C LEU A 571 4.80 10.14 -20.38
N GLN A 572 3.98 9.33 -21.04
CA GLN A 572 2.72 9.74 -21.65
C GLN A 572 1.55 9.61 -20.67
N GLY A 573 1.78 9.05 -19.48
CA GLY A 573 0.77 8.80 -18.44
C GLY A 573 0.08 7.45 -18.56
N HIS A 574 0.58 6.55 -19.42
CA HIS A 574 -0.06 5.26 -19.67
C HIS A 574 0.32 4.27 -18.57
N VAL A 575 -0.64 3.57 -17.99
CA VAL A 575 -0.34 2.51 -17.02
C VAL A 575 0.33 1.35 -17.74
N VAL A 576 1.63 1.16 -17.49
CA VAL A 576 2.44 0.07 -18.07
C VAL A 576 2.55 -1.13 -17.14
N LEU A 577 2.28 -0.93 -15.84
CA LEU A 577 2.30 -1.96 -14.82
C LEU A 577 1.33 -1.59 -13.71
N THR A 578 0.50 -2.54 -13.30
CA THR A 578 -0.32 -2.42 -12.10
C THR A 578 0.25 -3.33 -11.03
N GLY A 579 0.53 -2.77 -9.87
CA GLY A 579 0.87 -3.55 -8.69
C GLY A 579 -0.35 -4.32 -8.19
N ARG A 580 -0.07 -5.46 -7.57
CA ARG A 580 -1.06 -6.19 -6.81
C ARG A 580 -0.54 -6.33 -5.40
N LYS A 581 -1.36 -5.88 -4.47
CA LYS A 581 -1.27 -6.22 -3.06
C LYS A 581 -2.70 -6.57 -2.67
N GLN A 582 -2.93 -7.84 -2.35
CA GLN A 582 -4.28 -8.39 -2.23
C GLN A 582 -5.13 -7.56 -1.28
N ALA A 583 -4.55 -7.12 -0.16
CA ALA A 583 -5.22 -6.35 0.86
C ALA A 583 -4.20 -5.79 1.89
N TYR A 584 -4.65 -4.90 2.77
CA TYR A 584 -3.83 -4.14 3.74
C TYR A 584 -4.39 -4.26 5.15
N CYS A 585 -3.54 -4.39 6.16
CA CYS A 585 -3.87 -3.97 7.53
C CYS A 585 -3.90 -2.43 7.61
N MET A 586 -4.92 -1.86 8.26
CA MET A 586 -4.94 -0.42 8.58
C MET A 586 -4.65 -0.24 10.07
N GLU A 587 -3.54 0.41 10.41
CA GLU A 587 -3.15 0.65 11.80
C GLU A 587 -2.59 2.05 12.07
N ASP A 588 -2.46 2.38 13.35
CA ASP A 588 -1.79 3.58 13.82
C ASP A 588 -0.27 3.34 13.92
N THR A 589 0.45 3.46 12.80
CA THR A 589 1.91 3.25 12.79
C THR A 589 2.67 4.39 13.47
N GLN A 590 2.33 5.64 13.14
CA GLN A 590 2.96 6.80 13.77
C GLN A 590 2.05 8.02 13.83
N ARG A 591 2.26 8.83 14.86
CA ARG A 591 1.62 10.14 14.98
C ARG A 591 2.37 11.17 14.16
N VAL A 592 1.73 11.75 13.16
CA VAL A 592 2.32 12.73 12.23
C VAL A 592 1.92 14.17 12.53
N VAL A 593 0.86 14.39 13.31
CA VAL A 593 0.43 15.72 13.76
C VAL A 593 0.41 15.79 15.29
N ALA A 594 0.81 16.93 15.85
CA ALA A 594 0.68 17.22 17.27
C ALA A 594 -0.52 18.15 17.50
N GLY A 595 -1.25 17.96 18.60
CA GLY A 595 -2.32 18.87 19.00
C GLY A 595 -3.27 18.24 20.02
N PRO A 596 -3.99 19.04 20.81
CA PRO A 596 -4.83 18.59 21.92
C PRO A 596 -6.09 17.83 21.47
N SER A 597 -6.26 17.66 20.16
CA SER A 597 -7.35 16.98 19.48
C SER A 597 -6.85 15.70 18.75
N VAL A 598 -5.56 15.35 18.87
CA VAL A 598 -4.90 14.15 18.30
C VAL A 598 -4.54 13.18 19.42
N SER A 599 -4.83 11.87 19.31
CA SER A 599 -4.49 10.90 20.38
C SER A 599 -2.98 10.82 20.64
N CYS A 600 -2.61 10.61 21.91
CA CYS A 600 -1.20 10.40 22.28
C CYS A 600 -0.68 8.99 22.03
N SER A 601 -1.57 8.00 22.08
CA SER A 601 -1.25 6.57 21.97
C SER A 601 -2.00 5.95 20.80
N LYS A 602 -1.37 4.98 20.15
CA LYS A 602 -2.01 4.15 19.11
C LYS A 602 -3.24 3.44 19.67
N GLU A 603 -4.29 3.33 18.86
CA GLU A 603 -5.55 2.64 19.19
C GLU A 603 -5.81 1.46 18.25
N PHE A 604 -5.44 1.59 16.98
CA PHE A 604 -5.69 0.60 15.95
C PHE A 604 -4.43 -0.21 15.63
N ASP A 605 -4.66 -1.50 15.34
CA ASP A 605 -3.68 -2.50 14.93
C ASP A 605 -4.33 -3.45 13.92
N CYS A 606 -3.60 -4.47 13.44
CA CYS A 606 -4.16 -5.39 12.44
C CYS A 606 -5.34 -6.25 12.93
N SER A 607 -5.59 -6.33 14.25
CA SER A 607 -6.75 -7.00 14.84
C SER A 607 -7.96 -6.06 14.98
N ASN A 608 -7.71 -4.77 15.22
CA ASN A 608 -8.71 -3.71 15.29
C ASN A 608 -8.29 -2.59 14.34
N GLN A 609 -8.76 -2.63 13.09
CA GLN A 609 -8.23 -1.82 12.00
C GLN A 609 -8.85 -0.42 11.91
N GLY A 610 -7.99 0.57 11.69
CA GLY A 610 -8.33 1.98 11.56
C GLY A 610 -7.09 2.88 11.60
N ILE A 611 -7.29 4.18 11.35
CA ILE A 611 -6.25 5.21 11.39
C ILE A 611 -6.84 6.43 12.10
N GLN A 612 -6.31 6.75 13.28
CA GLN A 612 -6.72 7.91 14.06
C GLN A 612 -6.44 9.21 13.31
N ARG A 613 -7.25 10.24 13.59
CA ARG A 613 -6.94 11.60 13.16
C ARG A 613 -5.53 12.00 13.62
N GLY A 614 -4.72 12.54 12.71
CA GLY A 614 -3.35 12.98 12.99
C GLY A 614 -2.33 11.85 13.13
N TRP A 615 -2.76 10.62 12.83
CA TRP A 615 -1.92 9.44 12.71
C TRP A 615 -1.82 9.00 11.25
N SER A 616 -0.87 8.14 10.97
CA SER A 616 -0.67 7.54 9.66
C SER A 616 -0.43 6.04 9.76
N ASP A 617 -0.75 5.36 8.67
CA ASP A 617 -0.43 3.97 8.40
C ASP A 617 0.75 3.92 7.41
N LEU A 618 1.90 3.41 7.86
CA LEU A 618 3.14 3.36 7.09
C LEU A 618 3.47 1.92 6.67
N TYR A 619 3.40 1.69 5.37
CA TYR A 619 3.93 0.51 4.71
C TYR A 619 5.34 0.79 4.16
N GLY A 620 6.37 0.39 4.91
CA GLY A 620 7.77 0.60 4.56
C GLY A 620 8.26 -0.24 3.36
N ASN A 621 9.20 0.30 2.57
CA ASN A 621 9.71 -0.30 1.33
C ASN A 621 10.39 -1.68 1.46
N THR A 622 10.67 -2.13 2.67
CA THR A 622 11.28 -3.44 2.96
C THR A 622 10.29 -4.53 3.25
N LEU A 623 9.06 -4.15 3.61
CA LEU A 623 7.97 -5.08 3.86
C LEU A 623 7.74 -5.98 2.64
N ASP A 624 7.43 -7.24 2.88
CA ASP A 624 7.08 -8.19 1.82
C ASP A 624 5.88 -7.66 1.03
N CYS A 625 5.82 -7.94 -0.27
CA CYS A 625 4.82 -7.38 -1.20
C CYS A 625 4.78 -5.85 -1.35
N GLN A 626 5.64 -5.09 -0.66
CA GLN A 626 5.68 -3.63 -0.77
C GLN A 626 6.55 -3.16 -1.97
N TRP A 627 6.14 -3.59 -3.17
CA TRP A 627 6.86 -3.33 -4.41
C TRP A 627 6.00 -3.49 -5.69
N LEU A 628 6.57 -3.11 -6.82
CA LEU A 628 6.14 -3.50 -8.16
C LEU A 628 7.15 -4.49 -8.77
N ASP A 629 6.67 -5.61 -9.32
CA ASP A 629 7.50 -6.54 -10.09
C ASP A 629 7.82 -5.96 -11.48
N ILE A 630 9.05 -5.50 -11.65
CA ILE A 630 9.56 -4.84 -12.86
C ILE A 630 10.47 -5.76 -13.70
N THR A 631 10.41 -7.08 -13.47
CA THR A 631 11.32 -8.05 -14.10
C THR A 631 11.34 -7.94 -15.62
N ASP A 632 10.15 -7.77 -16.22
CA ASP A 632 9.98 -7.74 -17.68
C ASP A 632 9.90 -6.31 -18.24
N LEU A 633 10.16 -5.29 -17.41
CA LEU A 633 10.02 -3.90 -17.79
C LEU A 633 11.36 -3.29 -18.27
N ALA A 634 11.29 -2.51 -19.35
CA ALA A 634 12.47 -1.85 -19.91
C ALA A 634 13.00 -0.74 -18.97
N PRO A 635 14.33 -0.51 -18.91
CA PRO A 635 14.91 0.67 -18.27
C PRO A 635 14.39 1.96 -18.89
N GLY A 636 14.23 3.01 -18.08
CA GLY A 636 13.71 4.30 -18.55
C GLY A 636 13.09 5.14 -17.46
N ASP A 637 12.53 6.27 -17.86
CA ASP A 637 11.82 7.18 -16.97
C ASP A 637 10.32 6.86 -16.96
N TYR A 638 9.77 6.77 -15.76
CA TYR A 638 8.38 6.43 -15.48
C TYR A 638 7.86 7.32 -14.35
N ARG A 639 6.59 7.13 -13.98
CA ARG A 639 6.00 7.68 -12.77
C ARG A 639 5.37 6.57 -11.93
N LEU A 640 5.72 6.51 -10.65
CA LEU A 640 5.02 5.67 -9.68
C LEU A 640 3.79 6.43 -9.20
N GLN A 641 2.61 5.81 -9.28
CA GLN A 641 1.35 6.35 -8.81
C GLN A 641 0.78 5.45 -7.72
N VAL A 642 0.31 6.07 -6.64
CA VAL A 642 -0.39 5.43 -5.53
C VAL A 642 -1.73 6.14 -5.35
N THR A 643 -2.79 5.36 -5.25
CA THR A 643 -4.15 5.85 -4.96
C THR A 643 -4.69 5.13 -3.73
N LEU A 644 -5.08 5.88 -2.71
CA LEU A 644 -5.78 5.39 -1.52
C LEU A 644 -7.28 5.29 -1.78
N ASN A 645 -7.94 4.34 -1.13
CA ASN A 645 -9.38 4.08 -1.23
C ASN A 645 -9.95 4.10 -2.69
N PRO A 646 -9.29 3.48 -3.68
CA PRO A 646 -9.72 3.56 -5.08
C PRO A 646 -11.13 2.99 -5.31
N ALA A 647 -11.57 2.06 -4.46
CA ALA A 647 -12.90 1.46 -4.51
C ALA A 647 -13.98 2.25 -3.74
N ARG A 648 -13.61 3.32 -3.03
CA ARG A 648 -14.48 4.13 -2.16
C ARG A 648 -15.18 3.31 -1.07
N ALA A 649 -14.49 2.27 -0.59
CA ALA A 649 -15.05 1.26 0.30
C ALA A 649 -15.37 1.82 1.71
N PHE A 650 -14.77 2.95 2.10
CA PHE A 650 -15.11 3.73 3.28
C PHE A 650 -15.26 5.23 2.95
N GLN A 651 -15.89 5.99 3.86
CA GLN A 651 -16.12 7.43 3.69
C GLN A 651 -14.85 8.23 3.92
N GLU A 652 -14.69 9.28 3.14
CA GLU A 652 -13.70 10.33 3.36
C GLU A 652 -14.35 11.69 3.12
N ALA A 653 -13.78 12.74 3.70
CA ALA A 653 -14.18 14.13 3.52
C ALA A 653 -14.10 14.56 2.05
N THR A 654 -13.06 14.09 1.36
CA THR A 654 -12.84 14.25 -0.06
C THR A 654 -12.07 13.03 -0.58
N LEU A 655 -12.15 12.79 -1.89
CA LEU A 655 -11.36 11.76 -2.58
C LEU A 655 -10.38 12.39 -3.59
N ASP A 656 -10.35 13.73 -3.66
CA ASP A 656 -9.66 14.52 -4.68
C ASP A 656 -8.14 14.62 -4.46
N ASN A 657 -7.67 14.12 -3.30
CA ASN A 657 -6.29 14.14 -2.81
C ASN A 657 -5.75 12.74 -2.48
N ASN A 658 -6.53 11.68 -2.69
CA ASN A 658 -6.13 10.29 -2.44
C ASN A 658 -5.01 9.76 -3.35
N THR A 659 -4.64 10.49 -4.41
CA THR A 659 -3.67 10.03 -5.41
C THR A 659 -2.40 10.89 -5.41
N SER A 660 -1.25 10.25 -5.24
CA SER A 660 0.08 10.86 -5.46
C SER A 660 0.80 10.19 -6.62
N SER A 661 1.65 10.95 -7.33
CA SER A 661 2.46 10.45 -8.43
C SER A 661 3.85 11.07 -8.43
N VAL A 662 4.89 10.23 -8.36
CA VAL A 662 6.31 10.67 -8.28
C VAL A 662 7.13 10.13 -9.45
N PRO A 663 8.15 10.86 -9.95
CA PRO A 663 9.02 10.36 -11.01
C PRO A 663 9.92 9.23 -10.50
N VAL A 664 10.17 8.22 -11.35
CA VAL A 664 11.13 7.14 -11.08
C VAL A 664 11.92 6.79 -12.33
N THR A 665 13.23 6.64 -12.20
CA THR A 665 14.11 6.19 -13.29
C THR A 665 14.56 4.76 -13.01
N ILE A 666 14.09 3.81 -13.82
CA ILE A 666 14.44 2.40 -13.73
C ILE A 666 15.80 2.17 -14.40
N PRO A 667 16.84 1.73 -13.67
CA PRO A 667 18.15 1.50 -14.25
C PRO A 667 18.18 0.25 -15.14
N PRO A 668 19.25 0.04 -15.92
CA PRO A 668 19.52 -1.26 -16.55
C PRO A 668 19.58 -2.40 -15.52
N PRO A 669 19.25 -3.65 -15.90
CA PRO A 669 19.38 -4.83 -15.04
C PRO A 669 20.82 -5.10 -14.58
#